data_AF-A0A1T4ZLC3-F1
#
_entry.id   AF-A0A1T4ZLC3-F1
#
_cell.length_a   1.000
_cell.length_b   1.000
_cell.length_c   1.000
_cell.angle_alpha   90.00
_cell.angle_beta   90.00
_cell.angle_gamma   90.00
#
_symmetry.space_group_name_H-M   'P 1'
#
loop_
_entity.id
_entity.type
_entity.pdbx_description
1 polymer ?
#
loop_
_entity_poly.entity_id
_entity_poly.type
_entity_poly.pdbx_seq_one_letter_code
_entity_poly.pdbx_strand_id
1 'polypeptide(L)'
;MLYLNWRHSTVVAQYPDTYEAKTLEIAKQLLVATQEKKRSLFGQLQDQMRLDDKLLDWTMANPGLRVQLFHFIDCLPALRSKSEIAAHLQEYLTTEAVELPDMLKKLLNFANPDSVPGQLAATTVAPAVETLAQKYIAGENIPKVIKTLEQLRKDKMAFTVDLLGEAVITETEAQSYLNNYLELMEKLSEAAKKWQNIPQIDQADGDPIPKVQVSVKLTAFYSQFDPLDAKGSEEKVGERIRILLRRAQELGAAVHFDMEQYAYKDLTFSILKNLLMESEFRSRTDIGMTVQAYLRESQKDLEGIIEWVKLRGYPVSVRLVKGAYWDQETIKSMQNDWPQPVYNDKAATDANFERLTKLMLENHQYIYSAIGSHNVRSQARAIAIAETLNVPSRAFEMQVLYGMGDQLAKALVQKGYRVRMYCPYGDLLPGMSYLIRRLLENTANSSFVRQSSENRPVEELLSPPKDNPNSNIFETWKPVFPNSADTNFSNAALRDKGVRALEIVHNQLGQTYNPLINGQYVNTAQMVDSLNPSNPSEIVGKVGLITVDQAETAIQAAKAAFPAWRHTPVRERAGVLRKAADLFEQRRAEFSAWMVYEVGKPLHQCDAEVSEAIDFCRYYADEMERLDQGYQYDTAGETNRYNYQPRGISLIISPWNFPLAIPVGMTVASLVTGNCTLLKPAEVSSVIGAKITEVLVDAGVPPGVFQFVPGKGSTVGSYMVQHPEVHMITFTGSQEVGCRIYAEAALLKPGQKHLKRVVAEMGGKNAIIVDESADLDQAVAGVVYSAFGYTGQKCSACSRVVVLEPVYQAFVNRLTEAVRSLNVGDAALLSTQVGPVIDANAQQKIKEYIEIGKQEAELAIQVTAPETGYFVGPTVFINVLPTAKIAQEEIFGPVLSVMKAQNFEEALDIANGTNFALTGGLYSRTPSHISKAKAEFEVGNLYINRGITGAIVSRQPFGGFKLSGVGSKAGGPDYLLQFLEPRHITENIQRQGFAPIEGME
;
A
#
# COMPACT_ATOMS: atom_id res chain seq x y z
N MET A 1 10.07 3.87 26.24
CA MET A 1 9.81 4.97 27.19
C MET A 1 11.02 5.90 27.23
N LEU A 2 10.81 7.22 27.32
CA LEU A 2 11.76 8.35 27.20
C LEU A 2 11.89 8.96 25.78
N TYR A 3 10.77 9.44 25.23
CA TYR A 3 10.81 10.59 24.31
C TYR A 3 10.89 11.86 25.17
N LEU A 4 12.07 12.44 25.25
CA LEU A 4 12.31 13.75 25.86
C LEU A 4 11.61 14.81 25.01
N ASN A 5 10.70 15.54 25.65
CA ASN A 5 10.02 16.74 25.16
C ASN A 5 11.04 17.78 24.65
N TRP A 6 11.30 17.82 23.35
CA TRP A 6 11.84 19.01 22.69
C TRP A 6 10.67 19.89 22.25
N ARG A 7 10.11 20.63 23.21
CA ARG A 7 9.24 21.78 22.92
C ARG A 7 10.11 22.91 22.39
N HIS A 8 10.28 22.99 21.07
CA HIS A 8 10.66 24.25 20.43
C HIS A 8 9.47 25.21 20.48
N SER A 9 9.41 25.98 21.58
CA SER A 9 8.60 27.17 21.68
C SER A 9 9.30 28.31 20.93
N THR A 10 9.29 28.24 19.61
CA THR A 10 9.65 29.40 18.78
C THR A 10 8.46 30.34 18.82
N VAL A 11 8.50 31.31 19.74
CA VAL A 11 7.63 32.49 19.68
C VAL A 11 7.91 33.18 18.34
N VAL A 12 7.02 32.98 17.37
CA VAL A 12 7.08 33.68 16.08
C VAL A 12 6.82 35.15 16.37
N ALA A 13 7.87 35.96 16.30
CA ALA A 13 7.75 37.40 16.32
C ALA A 13 6.85 37.83 15.14
N GLN A 14 5.65 38.33 15.45
CA GLN A 14 4.76 38.95 14.47
C GLN A 14 5.37 40.29 14.02
N TYR A 15 6.22 40.24 13.00
CA TYR A 15 6.48 41.43 12.18
C TYR A 15 5.19 41.77 11.42
N PRO A 16 4.84 43.06 11.24
CA PRO A 16 3.73 43.43 10.38
C PRO A 16 4.00 42.90 8.98
N ASP A 17 3.10 42.06 8.47
CA ASP A 17 3.23 41.45 7.16
C ASP A 17 3.13 42.52 6.08
N THR A 18 4.28 42.88 5.50
CA THR A 18 4.45 43.98 4.56
C THR A 18 3.64 43.84 3.28
N TYR A 19 3.14 42.63 2.96
CA TYR A 19 2.41 42.37 1.71
C TYR A 19 0.89 42.28 1.90
N GLU A 20 0.41 42.28 3.14
CA GLU A 20 -0.98 41.88 3.45
C GLU A 20 -2.02 42.83 2.88
N ALA A 21 -1.85 44.15 3.11
CA ALA A 21 -2.78 45.16 2.62
C ALA A 21 -2.92 45.11 1.08
N LYS A 22 -1.78 44.98 0.39
CA LYS A 22 -1.71 44.86 -1.07
C LYS A 22 -2.32 43.56 -1.58
N THR A 23 -2.12 42.47 -0.84
CA THR A 23 -2.75 41.17 -1.14
C THR A 23 -4.26 41.28 -1.12
N LEU A 24 -4.84 41.88 -0.08
CA LEU A 24 -6.29 42.05 0.03
C LEU A 24 -6.86 42.95 -1.08
N GLU A 25 -6.15 44.01 -1.45
CA GLU A 25 -6.55 44.89 -2.56
C GLU A 25 -6.61 44.11 -3.90
N ILE A 26 -5.53 43.42 -4.26
CA ILE A 26 -5.47 42.63 -5.50
C ILE A 26 -6.51 41.51 -5.47
N ALA A 27 -6.67 40.83 -4.33
CA ALA A 27 -7.62 39.72 -4.21
C ALA A 27 -9.07 40.17 -4.39
N LYS A 28 -9.45 41.34 -3.85
CA LYS A 28 -10.78 41.93 -4.08
C LYS A 28 -10.99 42.25 -5.56
N GLN A 29 -10.01 42.86 -6.22
CA GLN A 29 -10.09 43.16 -7.66
C GLN A 29 -10.24 41.88 -8.50
N LEU A 30 -9.46 40.84 -8.19
CA LEU A 30 -9.54 39.55 -8.87
C LEU A 30 -10.88 38.86 -8.62
N LEU A 31 -11.39 38.86 -7.38
CA LEU A 31 -12.70 38.29 -7.07
C LEU A 31 -13.82 38.96 -7.87
N VAL A 32 -13.84 40.29 -7.92
CA VAL A 32 -14.82 41.05 -8.72
C VAL A 32 -14.71 40.67 -10.19
N ALA A 33 -13.49 40.67 -10.76
CA ALA A 33 -13.26 40.30 -12.16
C ALA A 33 -13.66 38.85 -12.48
N THR A 34 -13.56 37.93 -11.51
CA THR A 34 -14.05 36.56 -11.66
C THR A 34 -15.57 36.44 -11.53
N GLN A 35 -16.23 37.32 -10.77
CA GLN A 35 -17.68 37.30 -10.54
C GLN A 35 -18.49 38.08 -11.59
N GLU A 36 -17.92 39.12 -12.22
CA GLU A 36 -18.62 40.07 -13.11
C GLU A 36 -19.13 39.50 -14.44
N LYS A 37 -18.98 38.20 -14.70
CA LYS A 37 -19.64 37.52 -15.83
C LYS A 37 -20.63 36.45 -15.36
N LYS A 38 -21.61 36.82 -14.52
CA LYS A 38 -22.90 36.12 -14.54
C LYS A 38 -23.54 36.35 -15.92
N ARG A 39 -23.59 35.28 -16.72
CA ARG A 39 -24.27 35.21 -18.04
C ARG A 39 -25.70 35.72 -17.96
N SER A 40 -26.25 36.19 -19.08
CA SER A 40 -27.64 36.67 -19.20
C SER A 40 -28.65 35.70 -18.56
N LEU A 41 -29.75 36.23 -18.02
CA LEU A 41 -30.83 35.48 -17.35
C LEU A 41 -31.32 34.25 -18.16
N PHE A 42 -31.29 34.35 -19.49
CA PHE A 42 -31.68 33.27 -20.40
C PHE A 42 -30.68 32.10 -20.44
N GLY A 43 -29.39 32.39 -20.27
CA GLY A 43 -28.33 31.36 -20.19
C GLY A 43 -28.33 30.63 -18.85
N GLN A 44 -28.70 31.30 -17.75
CA GLN A 44 -28.83 30.66 -16.43
C GLN A 44 -30.01 29.68 -16.37
N LEU A 45 -31.13 29.98 -17.04
CA LEU A 45 -32.27 29.07 -17.16
C LEU A 45 -31.95 27.82 -18.01
N GLN A 46 -31.13 27.97 -19.04
CA GLN A 46 -30.73 26.87 -19.93
C GLN A 46 -29.62 25.99 -19.31
N ASP A 47 -28.67 26.61 -18.58
CA ASP A 47 -27.60 25.93 -17.84
C ASP A 47 -28.16 25.16 -16.62
N GLN A 48 -29.18 25.68 -15.90
CA GLN A 48 -29.92 24.94 -14.85
C GLN A 48 -30.68 23.69 -15.35
N MET A 49 -30.80 23.51 -16.67
CA MET A 49 -31.49 22.36 -17.27
C MET A 49 -30.53 21.26 -17.76
N ARG A 50 -29.20 21.51 -17.80
CA ARG A 50 -28.23 20.50 -18.26
C ARG A 50 -27.90 19.49 -17.16
N LEU A 51 -27.74 18.23 -17.55
CA LEU A 51 -27.65 17.09 -16.63
C LEU A 51 -26.28 17.01 -15.94
N ASP A 52 -25.22 17.43 -16.63
CA ASP A 52 -23.82 17.50 -16.14
C ASP A 52 -23.66 18.49 -14.97
N ASP A 53 -24.25 19.68 -15.07
CA ASP A 53 -24.20 20.67 -13.98
C ASP A 53 -25.04 20.23 -12.76
N LYS A 54 -26.22 19.61 -12.99
CA LYS A 54 -27.04 19.03 -11.89
C LYS A 54 -26.34 17.89 -11.16
N LEU A 55 -25.60 17.05 -11.87
CA LEU A 55 -24.79 15.98 -11.28
C LEU A 55 -23.81 16.56 -10.26
N LEU A 56 -23.14 17.65 -10.61
CA LEU A 56 -22.21 18.36 -9.72
C LEU A 56 -22.94 18.92 -8.49
N ASP A 57 -24.07 19.60 -8.68
CA ASP A 57 -24.86 20.17 -7.58
C ASP A 57 -25.32 19.09 -6.60
N TRP A 58 -25.79 17.94 -7.09
CA TRP A 58 -26.21 16.82 -6.25
C TRP A 58 -25.05 16.24 -5.43
N THR A 59 -23.88 16.06 -6.04
CA THR A 59 -22.68 15.58 -5.32
C THR A 59 -22.21 16.57 -4.25
N MET A 60 -22.43 17.87 -4.44
CA MET A 60 -22.10 18.88 -3.44
C MET A 60 -23.10 18.90 -2.27
N ALA A 61 -24.38 18.61 -2.54
CA ALA A 61 -25.47 18.69 -1.58
C ALA A 61 -25.62 17.44 -0.68
N ASN A 62 -25.25 16.24 -1.15
CA ASN A 62 -25.45 15.00 -0.40
C ASN A 62 -24.16 14.14 -0.35
N PRO A 63 -23.49 14.01 0.82
CA PRO A 63 -22.24 13.25 0.94
C PRO A 63 -22.35 11.76 0.62
N GLY A 64 -23.47 11.10 0.96
CA GLY A 64 -23.68 9.68 0.67
C GLY A 64 -23.86 9.43 -0.83
N LEU A 65 -24.69 10.26 -1.48
CA LEU A 65 -24.86 10.24 -2.93
C LEU A 65 -23.54 10.54 -3.68
N ARG A 66 -22.73 11.47 -3.17
CA ARG A 66 -21.42 11.83 -3.76
C ARG A 66 -20.51 10.62 -3.89
N VAL A 67 -20.36 9.84 -2.82
CA VAL A 67 -19.48 8.67 -2.81
C VAL A 67 -19.93 7.65 -3.84
N GLN A 68 -21.23 7.31 -3.85
CA GLN A 68 -21.74 6.31 -4.79
C GLN A 68 -21.70 6.79 -6.24
N LEU A 69 -21.94 8.07 -6.49
CA LEU A 69 -21.84 8.62 -7.83
C LEU A 69 -20.39 8.65 -8.34
N PHE A 70 -19.42 8.92 -7.47
CA PHE A 70 -18.00 8.85 -7.84
C PHE A 70 -17.56 7.41 -8.10
N HIS A 71 -18.02 6.44 -7.32
CA HIS A 71 -17.77 5.02 -7.62
C HIS A 71 -18.40 4.57 -8.93
N PHE A 72 -19.63 5.03 -9.22
CA PHE A 72 -20.26 4.76 -10.50
C PHE A 72 -19.48 5.37 -11.68
N ILE A 73 -19.05 6.63 -11.56
CA ILE A 73 -18.23 7.31 -12.57
C ILE A 73 -16.90 6.56 -12.77
N ASP A 74 -16.29 6.06 -11.70
CA ASP A 74 -15.04 5.28 -11.76
C ASP A 74 -15.20 3.96 -12.52
N CYS A 75 -16.33 3.28 -12.29
CA CYS A 75 -16.65 2.01 -12.90
C CYS A 75 -17.10 2.14 -14.37
N LEU A 76 -17.73 3.26 -14.73
CA LEU A 76 -18.32 3.50 -16.06
C LEU A 76 -17.39 3.15 -17.25
N PRO A 77 -16.09 3.52 -17.25
CA PRO A 77 -15.05 3.04 -18.18
C PRO A 77 -15.05 1.53 -18.49
N ALA A 78 -15.33 0.69 -17.49
CA ALA A 78 -15.27 -0.75 -17.61
C ALA A 78 -16.56 -1.36 -18.19
N LEU A 79 -17.67 -0.60 -18.18
CA LEU A 79 -19.00 -1.07 -18.59
C LEU A 79 -19.15 -0.98 -20.11
N ARG A 80 -19.49 -2.09 -20.76
CA ARG A 80 -19.50 -2.27 -22.22
C ARG A 80 -20.89 -2.24 -22.83
N SER A 81 -21.94 -2.40 -22.02
CA SER A 81 -23.32 -2.39 -22.50
C SER A 81 -24.20 -1.38 -21.75
N LYS A 82 -25.26 -0.91 -22.42
CA LYS A 82 -26.25 -0.04 -21.79
C LYS A 82 -26.93 -0.71 -20.59
N SER A 83 -27.13 -2.02 -20.67
CA SER A 83 -27.72 -2.81 -19.59
C SER A 83 -26.81 -2.86 -18.37
N GLU A 84 -25.50 -3.08 -18.55
CA GLU A 84 -24.51 -3.01 -17.47
C GLU A 84 -24.48 -1.63 -16.83
N ILE A 85 -24.50 -0.55 -17.62
CA ILE A 85 -24.55 0.83 -17.13
C ILE A 85 -25.81 1.06 -16.30
N ALA A 86 -26.97 0.63 -16.78
CA ALA A 86 -28.24 0.78 -16.06
C ALA A 86 -28.25 -0.04 -14.76
N ALA A 87 -27.73 -1.26 -14.78
CA ALA A 87 -27.63 -2.13 -13.60
C ALA A 87 -26.73 -1.50 -12.53
N HIS A 88 -25.52 -1.07 -12.90
CA HIS A 88 -24.58 -0.44 -11.97
C HIS A 88 -25.14 0.88 -11.44
N LEU A 89 -25.76 1.70 -12.30
CA LEU A 89 -26.40 2.94 -11.87
C LEU A 89 -27.48 2.66 -10.81
N GLN A 90 -28.27 1.60 -10.98
CA GLN A 90 -29.25 1.18 -9.98
C GLN A 90 -28.56 0.70 -8.71
N GLU A 91 -27.64 -0.25 -8.78
CA GLU A 91 -26.94 -0.82 -7.62
C GLU A 91 -26.24 0.23 -6.76
N TYR A 92 -25.55 1.20 -7.36
CA TYR A 92 -24.86 2.25 -6.63
C TYR A 92 -25.83 3.23 -5.95
N LEU A 93 -26.91 3.58 -6.64
CA LEU A 93 -27.79 4.67 -6.21
C LEU A 93 -28.97 4.22 -5.35
N THR A 94 -29.33 2.94 -5.33
CA THR A 94 -30.42 2.39 -4.49
C THR A 94 -29.95 1.83 -3.14
N THR A 95 -28.68 2.03 -2.79
CA THR A 95 -28.16 1.65 -1.46
C THR A 95 -28.92 2.39 -0.35
N GLU A 96 -29.20 1.71 0.78
CA GLU A 96 -30.00 2.26 1.89
C GLU A 96 -29.45 3.59 2.46
N ALA A 97 -28.16 3.85 2.26
CA ALA A 97 -27.47 5.05 2.71
C ALA A 97 -27.68 6.30 1.82
N VAL A 98 -28.46 6.21 0.73
CA VAL A 98 -28.58 7.29 -0.27
C VAL A 98 -30.00 7.87 -0.31
N GLU A 99 -30.12 9.15 0.04
CA GLU A 99 -31.31 9.93 -0.28
C GLU A 99 -31.25 10.44 -1.72
N LEU A 100 -32.09 9.87 -2.59
CA LEU A 100 -32.11 10.24 -4.00
C LEU A 100 -32.99 11.48 -4.28
N PRO A 101 -32.48 12.46 -5.05
CA PRO A 101 -33.29 13.50 -5.67
C PRO A 101 -34.42 12.91 -6.54
N ASP A 102 -35.58 13.57 -6.61
CA ASP A 102 -36.76 13.07 -7.32
C ASP A 102 -36.51 12.74 -8.80
N MET A 103 -35.61 13.48 -9.45
CA MET A 103 -35.22 13.22 -10.83
C MET A 103 -34.45 11.90 -10.96
N LEU A 104 -33.51 11.60 -10.05
CA LEU A 104 -32.78 10.34 -10.03
C LEU A 104 -33.70 9.18 -9.63
N LYS A 105 -34.62 9.37 -8.68
CA LYS A 105 -35.65 8.38 -8.34
C LYS A 105 -36.47 7.97 -9.56
N LYS A 106 -36.90 8.94 -10.38
CA LYS A 106 -37.64 8.65 -11.62
C LYS A 106 -36.80 7.93 -12.67
N LEU A 107 -35.52 8.31 -12.82
CA LEU A 107 -34.59 7.64 -13.75
C LEU A 107 -34.30 6.18 -13.34
N LEU A 108 -34.33 5.88 -12.04
CA LEU A 108 -34.07 4.55 -11.48
C LEU A 108 -35.32 3.67 -11.34
N ASN A 109 -36.50 4.19 -11.69
CA ASN A 109 -37.77 3.48 -11.53
C ASN A 109 -38.01 2.48 -12.68
N PHE A 110 -37.12 1.50 -12.81
CA PHE A 110 -37.25 0.38 -13.73
C PHE A 110 -36.99 -0.93 -12.99
N ALA A 111 -37.78 -1.96 -13.32
CA ALA A 111 -37.69 -3.27 -12.67
C ALA A 111 -36.59 -4.17 -13.28
N ASN A 112 -36.16 -3.90 -14.51
CA ASN A 112 -35.13 -4.65 -15.22
C ASN A 112 -34.20 -3.69 -15.98
N PRO A 113 -32.87 -3.75 -15.81
CA PRO A 113 -31.89 -2.96 -16.55
C PRO A 113 -31.98 -3.07 -18.08
N ASP A 114 -32.42 -4.22 -18.61
CA ASP A 114 -32.59 -4.44 -20.06
C ASP A 114 -33.82 -3.74 -20.66
N SER A 115 -34.71 -3.24 -19.80
CA SER A 115 -35.94 -2.59 -20.24
C SER A 115 -35.68 -1.27 -20.98
N VAL A 116 -36.64 -0.84 -21.80
CA VAL A 116 -36.57 0.45 -22.52
C VAL A 116 -36.29 1.62 -21.55
N PRO A 117 -36.94 1.73 -20.37
CA PRO A 117 -36.58 2.74 -19.37
C PRO A 117 -35.14 2.63 -18.83
N GLY A 118 -34.64 1.41 -18.59
CA GLY A 118 -33.26 1.19 -18.13
C GLY A 118 -32.23 1.62 -19.17
N GLN A 119 -32.42 1.22 -20.43
CA GLN A 119 -31.55 1.65 -21.53
C GLN A 119 -31.61 3.17 -21.76
N LEU A 120 -32.79 3.79 -21.57
CA LEU A 120 -32.96 5.24 -21.66
C LEU A 120 -32.15 5.97 -20.58
N ALA A 121 -32.15 5.45 -19.34
CA ALA A 121 -31.34 5.99 -18.25
C ALA A 121 -29.84 5.92 -18.58
N ALA A 122 -29.35 4.78 -19.07
CA ALA A 122 -27.95 4.62 -19.51
C ALA A 122 -27.57 5.60 -20.63
N THR A 123 -28.43 5.78 -21.64
CA THR A 123 -28.20 6.76 -22.73
C THR A 123 -28.27 8.22 -22.29
N THR A 124 -28.77 8.48 -21.08
CA THR A 124 -28.83 9.83 -20.51
C THR A 124 -27.60 10.12 -19.65
N VAL A 125 -27.19 9.18 -18.81
CA VAL A 125 -26.13 9.38 -17.81
C VAL A 125 -24.73 9.26 -18.42
N ALA A 126 -24.47 8.25 -19.26
CA ALA A 126 -23.12 8.04 -19.80
C ALA A 126 -22.62 9.25 -20.63
N PRO A 127 -23.38 9.77 -21.62
CA PRO A 127 -22.95 10.96 -22.35
C PRO A 127 -22.81 12.22 -21.49
N ALA A 128 -23.58 12.34 -20.41
CA ALA A 128 -23.45 13.45 -19.47
C ALA A 128 -22.12 13.38 -18.70
N VAL A 129 -21.71 12.19 -18.27
CA VAL A 129 -20.41 11.95 -17.63
C VAL A 129 -19.26 12.15 -18.61
N GLU A 130 -19.37 11.67 -19.86
CA GLU A 130 -18.37 11.93 -20.90
C GLU A 130 -18.23 13.43 -21.21
N THR A 131 -19.35 14.15 -21.31
CA THR A 131 -19.37 15.61 -21.50
C THR A 131 -18.69 16.31 -20.32
N LEU A 132 -18.92 15.82 -19.10
CA LEU A 132 -18.26 16.32 -17.91
C LEU A 132 -16.74 16.07 -17.95
N ALA A 133 -16.29 14.90 -18.39
CA ALA A 133 -14.87 14.59 -18.56
C ALA A 133 -14.21 15.53 -19.60
N GLN A 134 -14.88 15.79 -20.73
CA GLN A 134 -14.40 16.71 -21.77
C GLN A 134 -14.25 18.16 -21.29
N LYS A 135 -14.92 18.55 -20.19
CA LYS A 135 -14.73 19.86 -19.56
C LYS A 135 -13.34 20.00 -18.93
N TYR A 136 -12.75 18.90 -18.45
CA TYR A 136 -11.47 18.90 -17.72
C TYR A 136 -10.29 18.33 -18.52
N ILE A 137 -10.55 17.75 -19.70
CA ILE A 137 -9.54 17.18 -20.61
C ILE A 137 -9.45 18.07 -21.85
N ALA A 138 -8.25 18.54 -22.18
CA ALA A 138 -8.03 19.49 -23.27
C ALA A 138 -8.20 18.87 -24.67
N GLY A 139 -8.08 17.54 -24.78
CA GLY A 139 -8.40 16.78 -25.99
C GLY A 139 -8.08 15.30 -25.84
N GLU A 140 -8.78 14.44 -26.59
CA GLU A 140 -8.56 12.99 -26.57
C GLU A 140 -7.39 12.54 -27.47
N ASN A 141 -6.97 13.39 -28.41
CA ASN A 141 -5.93 13.10 -29.39
C ASN A 141 -5.16 14.36 -29.78
N ILE A 142 -4.01 14.18 -30.44
CA ILE A 142 -3.09 15.27 -30.81
C ILE A 142 -3.79 16.39 -31.63
N PRO A 143 -4.58 16.11 -32.69
CA PRO A 143 -5.28 17.16 -33.43
C PRO A 143 -6.26 17.97 -32.57
N LYS A 144 -7.04 17.29 -31.71
CA LYS A 144 -8.01 17.97 -30.84
C LYS A 144 -7.31 18.83 -29.79
N VAL A 145 -6.25 18.32 -29.13
CA VAL A 145 -5.52 19.13 -28.15
C VAL A 145 -4.86 20.33 -28.82
N ILE A 146 -4.23 20.19 -30.00
CA ILE A 146 -3.64 21.33 -30.74
C ILE A 146 -4.68 22.44 -30.95
N LYS A 147 -5.90 22.10 -31.38
CA LYS A 147 -6.97 23.09 -31.57
C LYS A 147 -7.32 23.83 -30.28
N THR A 148 -7.37 23.11 -29.16
CA THR A 148 -7.59 23.71 -27.83
C THR A 148 -6.43 24.64 -27.45
N LEU A 149 -5.19 24.21 -27.67
CA LEU A 149 -4.00 25.02 -27.38
C LEU A 149 -3.94 26.29 -28.24
N GLU A 150 -4.32 26.21 -29.52
CA GLU A 150 -4.44 27.38 -30.40
C GLU A 150 -5.46 28.39 -29.89
N GLN A 151 -6.58 27.92 -29.34
CA GLN A 151 -7.58 28.79 -28.74
C GLN A 151 -7.05 29.44 -27.46
N LEU A 152 -6.40 28.69 -26.58
CA LEU A 152 -5.76 29.23 -25.37
C LEU A 152 -4.71 30.30 -25.71
N ARG A 153 -3.90 30.07 -26.76
CA ARG A 153 -2.93 31.06 -27.24
C ARG A 153 -3.61 32.34 -27.74
N LYS A 154 -4.71 32.24 -28.50
CA LYS A 154 -5.49 33.43 -28.92
C LYS A 154 -6.00 34.23 -27.73
N ASP A 155 -6.33 33.53 -26.64
CA ASP A 155 -6.73 34.11 -25.36
C ASP A 155 -5.53 34.56 -24.50
N LYS A 156 -4.31 34.61 -25.10
CA LYS A 156 -3.04 35.01 -24.48
C LYS A 156 -2.64 34.16 -23.27
N MET A 157 -2.94 32.87 -23.32
CA MET A 157 -2.53 31.89 -22.30
C MET A 157 -1.46 30.95 -22.87
N ALA A 158 -0.41 30.73 -22.09
CA ALA A 158 0.55 29.64 -22.33
C ALA A 158 -0.08 28.30 -21.91
N PHE A 159 0.60 27.20 -22.19
CA PHE A 159 0.16 25.87 -21.77
C PHE A 159 1.31 24.97 -21.32
N THR A 160 0.97 23.90 -20.61
CA THR A 160 1.80 22.71 -20.41
C THR A 160 0.92 21.49 -20.63
N VAL A 161 1.36 20.56 -21.47
CA VAL A 161 0.55 19.38 -21.84
C VAL A 161 0.99 18.17 -20.99
N ASP A 162 0.03 17.50 -20.35
CA ASP A 162 0.25 16.25 -19.60
C ASP A 162 -0.48 15.10 -20.29
N LEU A 163 0.26 14.04 -20.60
CA LEU A 163 -0.31 12.81 -21.12
C LEU A 163 -0.98 12.04 -19.98
N LEU A 164 -2.30 11.89 -20.11
CA LEU A 164 -3.09 10.99 -19.29
C LEU A 164 -2.76 9.54 -19.67
N GLY A 165 -2.57 8.69 -18.67
CA GLY A 165 -2.27 7.28 -18.86
C GLY A 165 -2.59 6.49 -17.60
N GLU A 166 -2.72 5.18 -17.79
CA GLU A 166 -2.78 4.18 -16.72
C GLU A 166 -1.48 4.17 -15.89
N ALA A 167 -1.53 3.55 -14.72
CA ALA A 167 -0.29 3.28 -13.98
C ALA A 167 0.66 2.44 -14.86
N VAL A 168 1.89 2.91 -15.03
CA VAL A 168 2.94 2.19 -15.76
C VAL A 168 3.45 1.06 -14.85
N ILE A 169 3.03 -0.16 -15.17
CA ILE A 169 3.37 -1.38 -14.43
C ILE A 169 4.19 -2.36 -15.28
N THR A 170 4.47 -2.01 -16.54
CA THR A 170 5.30 -2.80 -17.48
C THR A 170 6.37 -1.95 -18.15
N GLU A 171 7.49 -2.57 -18.55
CA GLU A 171 8.53 -1.87 -19.33
C GLU A 171 8.06 -1.47 -20.74
N THR A 172 7.12 -2.22 -21.32
CA THR A 172 6.49 -1.89 -22.59
C THR A 172 5.65 -0.61 -22.48
N GLU A 173 4.90 -0.44 -21.39
CA GLU A 173 4.18 0.80 -21.09
C GLU A 173 5.15 1.97 -20.83
N ALA A 174 6.24 1.75 -20.10
CA ALA A 174 7.24 2.79 -19.84
C ALA A 174 7.92 3.28 -21.14
N GLN A 175 8.21 2.35 -22.05
CA GLN A 175 8.72 2.69 -23.38
C GLN A 175 7.68 3.41 -24.24
N SER A 176 6.42 2.96 -24.19
CA SER A 176 5.30 3.62 -24.86
C SER A 176 5.11 5.05 -24.35
N TYR A 177 5.19 5.26 -23.04
CA TYR A 177 5.12 6.58 -22.41
C TYR A 177 6.19 7.52 -22.96
N LEU A 178 7.46 7.09 -23.00
CA LEU A 178 8.54 7.86 -23.63
C LEU A 178 8.21 8.20 -25.09
N ASN A 179 7.85 7.19 -25.90
CA ASN A 179 7.56 7.37 -27.33
C ASN A 179 6.42 8.37 -27.56
N ASN A 180 5.36 8.30 -26.75
CA ASN A 180 4.21 9.20 -26.83
C ASN A 180 4.61 10.64 -26.53
N TYR A 181 5.50 10.89 -25.56
CA TYR A 181 6.03 12.24 -25.32
C TYR A 181 6.93 12.74 -26.45
N LEU A 182 7.77 11.88 -27.03
CA LEU A 182 8.60 12.26 -28.18
C LEU A 182 7.73 12.67 -29.37
N GLU A 183 6.69 11.90 -29.69
CA GLU A 183 5.74 12.23 -30.75
C GLU A 183 4.97 13.51 -30.41
N LEU A 184 4.43 13.63 -29.18
CA LEU A 184 3.69 14.81 -28.75
C LEU A 184 4.52 16.08 -28.92
N MET A 185 5.75 16.10 -28.42
CA MET A 185 6.63 17.26 -28.53
C MET A 185 6.92 17.59 -30.00
N GLU A 186 7.13 16.59 -30.86
CA GLU A 186 7.37 16.80 -32.28
C GLU A 186 6.15 17.44 -32.98
N LYS A 187 4.96 16.89 -32.77
CA LYS A 187 3.72 17.40 -33.38
C LYS A 187 3.37 18.79 -32.88
N LEU A 188 3.52 19.04 -31.57
CA LEU A 188 3.31 20.37 -30.98
C LEU A 188 4.31 21.39 -31.52
N SER A 189 5.59 21.01 -31.64
CA SER A 189 6.64 21.92 -32.13
C SER A 189 6.47 22.23 -33.62
N GLU A 190 6.03 21.26 -34.42
CA GLU A 190 5.67 21.48 -35.83
C GLU A 190 4.48 22.45 -35.97
N ALA A 191 3.43 22.28 -35.16
CA ALA A 191 2.31 23.22 -35.11
C ALA A 191 2.77 24.62 -34.66
N ALA A 192 3.67 24.68 -33.67
CA ALA A 192 4.18 25.92 -33.10
C ALA A 192 4.93 26.82 -34.09
N LYS A 193 5.50 26.26 -35.16
CA LYS A 193 6.13 27.02 -36.26
C LYS A 193 5.14 27.96 -36.95
N LYS A 194 3.84 27.60 -36.98
CA LYS A 194 2.77 28.40 -37.61
C LYS A 194 2.10 29.36 -36.63
N TRP A 195 2.35 29.24 -35.34
CA TRP A 195 1.72 30.10 -34.34
C TRP A 195 2.34 31.49 -34.33
N GLN A 196 1.47 32.51 -34.38
CA GLN A 196 1.86 33.90 -34.17
C GLN A 196 2.60 34.06 -32.84
N ASN A 197 3.62 34.92 -32.84
CA ASN A 197 4.34 35.29 -31.63
C ASN A 197 3.48 36.24 -30.79
N ILE A 198 3.22 35.86 -29.53
CA ILE A 198 2.41 36.63 -28.59
C ILE A 198 3.33 37.09 -27.45
N PRO A 199 3.78 38.36 -27.44
CA PRO A 199 4.80 38.83 -26.49
C PRO A 199 4.50 38.52 -25.02
N GLN A 200 3.24 38.57 -24.59
CA GLN A 200 2.84 38.28 -23.20
C GLN A 200 3.13 36.83 -22.73
N ILE A 201 3.19 35.86 -23.64
CA ILE A 201 3.38 34.44 -23.29
C ILE A 201 4.63 33.80 -23.92
N ASP A 202 5.13 34.36 -25.01
CA ASP A 202 6.26 33.86 -25.78
C ASP A 202 7.55 34.67 -25.54
N GLN A 203 7.48 35.77 -24.77
CA GLN A 203 8.64 36.58 -24.40
C GLN A 203 8.59 36.94 -22.91
N ALA A 204 9.76 37.10 -22.30
CA ALA A 204 9.91 37.77 -21.03
C ALA A 204 11.23 38.52 -20.98
N ASP A 205 11.19 39.76 -20.51
CA ASP A 205 12.36 40.65 -20.39
C ASP A 205 13.15 40.81 -21.71
N GLY A 206 12.48 40.65 -22.86
CA GLY A 206 13.07 40.72 -24.21
C GLY A 206 13.54 39.39 -24.79
N ASP A 207 13.63 38.34 -23.97
CA ASP A 207 14.09 37.01 -24.38
C ASP A 207 12.91 36.09 -24.76
N PRO A 208 13.09 35.19 -25.74
CA PRO A 208 12.07 34.22 -26.12
C PRO A 208 11.87 33.15 -25.06
N ILE A 209 10.62 32.75 -24.84
CA ILE A 209 10.24 31.59 -24.02
C ILE A 209 9.74 30.47 -24.94
N PRO A 210 10.04 29.19 -24.66
CA PRO A 210 9.47 28.06 -25.39
C PRO A 210 7.94 28.14 -25.50
N LYS A 211 7.43 28.08 -26.75
CA LYS A 211 5.99 28.04 -27.05
C LYS A 211 5.34 26.72 -26.65
N VAL A 212 6.13 25.65 -26.59
CA VAL A 212 5.71 24.29 -26.26
C VAL A 212 6.31 23.93 -24.91
N GLN A 213 5.47 23.41 -24.02
CA GLN A 213 5.90 22.79 -22.77
C GLN A 213 5.08 21.53 -22.53
N VAL A 214 5.73 20.49 -22.01
CA VAL A 214 5.09 19.27 -21.53
C VAL A 214 5.36 19.06 -20.05
N SER A 215 4.42 18.45 -19.32
CA SER A 215 4.62 17.98 -17.95
C SER A 215 4.77 16.46 -17.97
N VAL A 216 5.73 15.89 -17.26
CA VAL A 216 6.02 14.44 -17.24
C VAL A 216 6.16 13.92 -15.80
N LYS A 217 5.90 12.62 -15.60
CA LYS A 217 5.99 11.93 -14.31
C LYS A 217 7.18 10.96 -14.32
N LEU A 218 7.98 10.94 -13.25
CA LEU A 218 9.21 10.12 -13.22
C LEU A 218 8.90 8.63 -13.13
N THR A 219 7.90 8.26 -12.33
CA THR A 219 7.50 6.87 -12.13
C THR A 219 7.06 6.20 -13.44
N ALA A 220 6.52 6.97 -14.39
CA ALA A 220 6.08 6.47 -15.68
C ALA A 220 7.23 6.11 -16.64
N PHE A 221 8.48 6.46 -16.30
CA PHE A 221 9.66 6.05 -17.06
C PHE A 221 10.29 4.76 -16.55
N TYR A 222 9.80 4.12 -15.50
CA TYR A 222 10.32 2.81 -15.09
C TYR A 222 9.29 2.06 -14.26
N SER A 223 8.89 0.87 -14.72
CA SER A 223 7.82 0.12 -14.07
C SER A 223 8.19 -0.40 -12.67
N GLN A 224 9.49 -0.53 -12.37
CA GLN A 224 9.99 -0.98 -11.07
C GLN A 224 10.64 0.17 -10.28
N PHE A 225 10.17 1.41 -10.47
CA PHE A 225 10.66 2.58 -9.74
C PHE A 225 10.39 2.45 -8.24
N ASP A 226 11.45 2.23 -7.45
CA ASP A 226 11.36 1.95 -6.03
C ASP A 226 12.43 2.74 -5.25
N PRO A 227 12.06 3.51 -4.21
CA PRO A 227 13.04 4.18 -3.36
C PRO A 227 14.02 3.23 -2.65
N LEU A 228 13.67 1.96 -2.42
CA LEU A 228 14.58 0.96 -1.87
C LEU A 228 15.78 0.75 -2.78
N ASP A 229 15.55 0.59 -4.08
CA ASP A 229 16.58 0.57 -5.13
C ASP A 229 16.76 1.97 -5.76
N ALA A 230 17.15 2.93 -4.92
CA ALA A 230 17.35 4.30 -5.37
C ALA A 230 18.36 4.41 -6.53
N LYS A 231 19.43 3.60 -6.53
CA LYS A 231 20.48 3.65 -7.56
C LYS A 231 20.01 3.03 -8.88
N GLY A 232 19.40 1.84 -8.85
CA GLY A 232 18.88 1.22 -10.07
C GLY A 232 17.73 2.02 -10.68
N SER A 233 16.85 2.58 -9.83
CA SER A 233 15.80 3.51 -10.27
C SER A 233 16.37 4.76 -10.94
N GLU A 234 17.41 5.38 -10.37
CA GLU A 234 18.10 6.52 -10.97
C GLU A 234 18.72 6.20 -12.33
N GLU A 235 19.37 5.04 -12.46
CA GLU A 235 19.99 4.60 -13.71
C GLU A 235 18.95 4.44 -14.82
N LYS A 236 17.92 3.62 -14.57
CA LYS A 236 16.87 3.28 -15.56
C LYS A 236 16.04 4.49 -15.99
N VAL A 237 15.59 5.29 -15.03
CA VAL A 237 14.82 6.50 -15.32
C VAL A 237 15.72 7.55 -15.99
N GLY A 238 16.96 7.69 -15.52
CA GLY A 238 17.93 8.63 -16.07
C GLY A 238 18.18 8.41 -17.57
N GLU A 239 18.30 7.17 -18.03
CA GLU A 239 18.45 6.85 -19.46
C GLU A 239 17.32 7.43 -20.31
N ARG A 240 16.07 7.19 -19.92
CA ARG A 240 14.88 7.66 -20.66
C ARG A 240 14.70 9.18 -20.56
N ILE A 241 15.00 9.78 -19.41
CA ILE A 241 14.97 11.24 -19.25
C ILE A 241 16.00 11.92 -20.15
N ARG A 242 17.21 11.38 -20.28
CA ARG A 242 18.23 11.95 -21.17
C ARG A 242 17.75 11.99 -22.62
N ILE A 243 17.09 10.92 -23.09
CA ILE A 243 16.49 10.87 -24.43
C ILE A 243 15.41 11.95 -24.59
N LEU A 244 14.49 12.03 -23.64
CA LEU A 244 13.41 13.02 -23.62
C LEU A 244 13.97 14.45 -23.67
N LEU A 245 14.93 14.78 -22.79
CA LEU A 245 15.50 16.12 -22.68
C LEU A 245 16.29 16.52 -23.92
N ARG A 246 17.09 15.62 -24.51
CA ARG A 246 17.79 15.89 -25.77
C ARG A 246 16.81 16.20 -26.90
N ARG A 247 15.75 15.40 -27.04
CA ARG A 247 14.71 15.66 -28.05
C ARG A 247 13.99 16.99 -27.81
N ALA A 248 13.67 17.30 -26.55
CA ALA A 248 13.05 18.57 -26.20
C ALA A 248 13.94 19.77 -26.58
N GLN A 249 15.25 19.66 -26.37
CA GLN A 249 16.21 20.70 -26.76
C GLN A 249 16.27 20.90 -28.28
N GLU A 250 16.33 19.81 -29.07
CA GLU A 250 16.31 19.86 -30.53
C GLU A 250 15.07 20.59 -31.08
N LEU A 251 13.92 20.38 -30.41
CA LEU A 251 12.64 20.94 -30.82
C LEU A 251 12.37 22.34 -30.24
N GLY A 252 13.19 22.81 -29.29
CA GLY A 252 12.94 24.05 -28.55
C GLY A 252 11.71 23.96 -27.62
N ALA A 253 11.41 22.77 -27.10
CA ALA A 253 10.33 22.51 -26.17
C ALA A 253 10.83 22.49 -24.72
N ALA A 254 10.05 23.07 -23.80
CA ALA A 254 10.30 23.00 -22.37
C ALA A 254 9.74 21.70 -21.76
N VAL A 255 10.38 21.21 -20.70
CA VAL A 255 9.95 20.00 -19.97
C VAL A 255 9.81 20.32 -18.49
N HIS A 256 8.66 19.96 -17.92
CA HIS A 256 8.40 20.14 -16.50
C HIS A 256 8.18 18.77 -15.83
N PHE A 257 8.89 18.50 -14.74
CA PHE A 257 8.72 17.28 -13.97
C PHE A 257 7.70 17.49 -12.85
N ASP A 258 6.66 16.67 -12.86
CA ASP A 258 5.62 16.66 -11.84
C ASP A 258 6.08 15.89 -10.60
N MET A 259 5.46 16.20 -9.46
CA MET A 259 5.71 15.51 -8.20
C MET A 259 4.52 14.64 -7.84
N GLU A 260 4.80 13.41 -7.44
CA GLU A 260 3.81 12.34 -7.25
C GLU A 260 3.58 12.07 -5.75
N GLN A 261 3.44 10.81 -5.35
CA GLN A 261 3.25 10.42 -3.96
C GLN A 261 4.50 10.68 -3.11
N TYR A 262 4.31 10.84 -1.80
CA TYR A 262 5.37 11.19 -0.85
C TYR A 262 6.54 10.21 -0.87
N ALA A 263 6.26 8.90 -1.05
CA ALA A 263 7.28 7.85 -1.09
C ALA A 263 8.34 8.04 -2.20
N TYR A 264 8.01 8.78 -3.27
CA TYR A 264 8.88 9.02 -4.42
C TYR A 264 9.54 10.40 -4.41
N LYS A 265 9.15 11.28 -3.47
CA LYS A 265 9.56 12.69 -3.44
C LYS A 265 11.08 12.87 -3.38
N ASP A 266 11.73 12.25 -2.39
CA ASP A 266 13.17 12.40 -2.18
C ASP A 266 13.98 11.81 -3.34
N LEU A 267 13.57 10.64 -3.84
CA LEU A 267 14.21 10.00 -4.99
C LEU A 267 14.06 10.86 -6.25
N THR A 268 12.87 11.41 -6.50
CA THR A 268 12.60 12.31 -7.63
C THR A 268 13.51 13.54 -7.58
N PHE A 269 13.61 14.20 -6.43
CA PHE A 269 14.51 15.34 -6.28
C PHE A 269 15.98 14.94 -6.45
N SER A 270 16.41 13.80 -5.91
CA SER A 270 17.78 13.30 -6.07
C SER A 270 18.15 13.10 -7.54
N ILE A 271 17.32 12.34 -8.28
CA ILE A 271 17.53 12.03 -9.70
C ILE A 271 17.62 13.32 -10.53
N LEU A 272 16.65 14.24 -10.36
CA LEU A 272 16.64 15.49 -11.11
C LEU A 272 17.84 16.37 -10.77
N LYS A 273 18.22 16.48 -9.49
CA LYS A 273 19.38 17.27 -9.07
C LYS A 273 20.68 16.74 -9.67
N ASN A 274 20.84 15.42 -9.78
CA ASN A 274 22.01 14.78 -10.38
C ASN A 274 22.03 14.97 -11.90
N LEU A 275 20.94 14.62 -12.59
CA LEU A 275 20.84 14.75 -14.05
C LEU A 275 21.04 16.19 -14.52
N LEU A 276 20.45 17.16 -13.82
CA LEU A 276 20.52 18.58 -14.22
C LEU A 276 21.87 19.26 -13.88
N MET A 277 22.82 18.52 -13.31
CA MET A 277 24.21 18.94 -13.15
C MET A 277 25.12 18.42 -14.28
N GLU A 278 24.64 17.48 -15.11
CA GLU A 278 25.36 17.01 -16.30
C GLU A 278 25.62 18.17 -17.27
N SER A 279 26.77 18.17 -17.94
CA SER A 279 27.22 19.31 -18.76
C SER A 279 26.24 19.69 -19.87
N GLU A 280 25.53 18.71 -20.45
CA GLU A 280 24.55 18.95 -21.52
C GLU A 280 23.24 19.59 -21.03
N PHE A 281 22.89 19.47 -19.74
CA PHE A 281 21.65 20.01 -19.18
C PHE A 281 21.88 21.17 -18.20
N ARG A 282 23.09 21.35 -17.68
CA ARG A 282 23.38 22.32 -16.60
C ARG A 282 23.04 23.77 -16.95
N SER A 283 23.20 24.19 -18.20
CA SER A 283 22.89 25.56 -18.64
C SER A 283 21.43 25.78 -19.02
N ARG A 284 20.63 24.71 -19.10
CA ARG A 284 19.23 24.78 -19.53
C ARG A 284 18.35 25.46 -18.49
N THR A 285 17.46 26.36 -18.93
CA THR A 285 16.51 27.10 -18.09
C THR A 285 15.05 26.89 -18.51
N ASP A 286 14.84 25.96 -19.45
CA ASP A 286 13.57 25.47 -19.97
C ASP A 286 13.12 24.15 -19.31
N ILE A 287 13.76 23.80 -18.19
CA ILE A 287 13.46 22.62 -17.39
C ILE A 287 12.90 23.05 -16.04
N GLY A 288 11.84 22.39 -15.58
CA GLY A 288 11.21 22.67 -14.30
C GLY A 288 10.92 21.42 -13.46
N MET A 289 10.69 21.64 -12.16
CA MET A 289 10.30 20.62 -11.19
C MET A 289 9.19 21.14 -10.27
N THR A 290 8.46 20.23 -9.62
CA THR A 290 7.29 20.57 -8.78
C THR A 290 7.56 20.37 -7.29
N VAL A 291 7.05 21.30 -6.46
CA VAL A 291 7.08 21.24 -4.99
C VAL A 291 5.64 21.31 -4.45
N GLN A 292 5.33 20.50 -3.45
CA GLN A 292 3.98 20.35 -2.88
C GLN A 292 3.91 20.98 -1.47
N ALA A 293 3.21 22.10 -1.32
CA ALA A 293 3.11 22.86 -0.07
C ALA A 293 2.29 22.17 1.04
N TYR A 294 1.52 21.13 0.74
CA TYR A 294 0.81 20.35 1.75
C TYR A 294 1.74 19.46 2.59
N LEU A 295 3.00 19.27 2.18
CA LEU A 295 3.98 18.47 2.91
C LEU A 295 4.62 19.31 4.01
N ARG A 296 4.81 18.71 5.17
CA ARG A 296 5.47 19.35 6.33
C ARG A 296 6.95 19.66 6.05
N GLU A 297 7.58 18.90 5.16
CA GLU A 297 9.00 19.05 4.81
C GLU A 297 9.26 20.00 3.64
N SER A 298 8.22 20.45 2.94
CA SER A 298 8.34 21.21 1.68
C SER A 298 9.15 22.50 1.79
N GLN A 299 9.18 23.14 2.96
CA GLN A 299 10.05 24.29 3.19
C GLN A 299 11.54 23.90 3.13
N LYS A 300 11.92 22.85 3.87
CA LYS A 300 13.29 22.34 3.86
C LYS A 300 13.69 21.85 2.46
N ASP A 301 12.77 21.19 1.75
CA ASP A 301 13.00 20.73 0.39
C ASP A 301 13.26 21.91 -0.56
N LEU A 302 12.45 22.98 -0.47
CA LEU A 302 12.60 24.17 -1.30
C LEU A 302 13.90 24.93 -0.99
N GLU A 303 14.24 25.10 0.30
CA GLU A 303 15.52 25.68 0.71
C GLU A 303 16.69 24.87 0.12
N GLY A 304 16.63 23.55 0.20
CA GLY A 304 17.63 22.66 -0.40
C GLY A 304 17.67 22.69 -1.93
N ILE A 305 16.54 22.97 -2.60
CA ILE A 305 16.52 23.21 -4.05
C ILE A 305 17.18 24.54 -4.38
N ILE A 306 16.88 25.63 -3.65
CA ILE A 306 17.48 26.95 -3.88
C ILE A 306 19.00 26.89 -3.72
N GLU A 307 19.51 26.25 -2.68
CA GLU A 307 20.95 26.05 -2.49
C GLU A 307 21.58 25.23 -3.61
N TRP A 308 20.91 24.15 -4.04
CA TRP A 308 21.37 23.36 -5.19
C TRP A 308 21.41 24.20 -6.48
N VAL A 309 20.41 25.05 -6.74
CA VAL A 309 20.39 25.90 -7.94
C VAL A 309 21.50 26.95 -7.91
N LYS A 310 21.83 27.50 -6.74
CA LYS A 310 23.00 28.39 -6.57
C LYS A 310 24.29 27.68 -6.99
N LEU A 311 24.47 26.42 -6.60
CA LEU A 311 25.61 25.58 -7.02
C LEU A 311 25.57 25.27 -8.53
N ARG A 312 24.37 25.00 -9.07
CA ARG A 312 24.16 24.75 -10.50
C ARG A 312 24.58 25.95 -11.34
N GLY A 313 24.29 27.16 -10.88
CA GLY A 313 24.65 28.44 -11.51
C GLY A 313 23.69 28.92 -12.60
N TYR A 314 22.63 28.17 -12.89
CA TYR A 314 21.60 28.50 -13.88
C TYR A 314 20.22 28.24 -13.30
N PRO A 315 19.23 29.13 -13.53
CA PRO A 315 17.89 28.95 -13.01
C PRO A 315 17.18 27.70 -13.52
N VAL A 316 16.28 27.18 -12.70
CA VAL A 316 15.27 26.18 -13.06
C VAL A 316 13.89 26.72 -12.73
N SER A 317 12.86 26.25 -13.43
CA SER A 317 11.48 26.54 -13.04
C SER A 317 11.05 25.69 -11.85
N VAL A 318 10.54 26.30 -10.80
CA VAL A 318 9.92 25.59 -9.68
C VAL A 318 8.42 25.87 -9.71
N ARG A 319 7.62 24.82 -9.91
CA ARG A 319 6.17 24.89 -9.79
C ARG A 319 5.76 24.60 -8.35
N LEU A 320 5.17 25.58 -7.70
CA LEU A 320 4.58 25.40 -6.38
C LEU A 320 3.10 25.04 -6.54
N VAL A 321 2.71 23.87 -6.03
CA VAL A 321 1.32 23.43 -5.90
C VAL A 321 1.00 23.17 -4.43
N LYS A 322 -0.27 23.02 -4.07
CA LYS A 322 -0.63 22.52 -2.73
C LYS A 322 -0.27 21.04 -2.60
N GLY A 323 -0.90 20.19 -3.40
CA GLY A 323 -0.68 18.74 -3.40
C GLY A 323 -1.93 18.02 -3.92
N ALA A 324 -1.76 16.82 -4.49
CA ALA A 324 -2.85 16.09 -5.14
C ALA A 324 -3.20 14.75 -4.48
N TYR A 325 -2.47 14.35 -3.43
CA TYR A 325 -2.55 13.01 -2.83
C TYR A 325 -2.91 13.03 -1.34
N TRP A 326 -3.58 14.08 -0.85
CA TRP A 326 -3.74 14.30 0.60
C TRP A 326 -4.47 13.14 1.31
N ASP A 327 -5.58 12.66 0.74
CA ASP A 327 -6.33 11.53 1.29
C ASP A 327 -5.47 10.25 1.29
N GLN A 328 -4.78 9.99 0.17
CA GLN A 328 -3.92 8.82 0.04
C GLN A 328 -2.77 8.83 1.05
N GLU A 329 -2.07 9.96 1.23
CA GLU A 329 -0.96 10.05 2.18
C GLU A 329 -1.44 9.94 3.63
N THR A 330 -2.63 10.48 3.93
CA THR A 330 -3.25 10.34 5.26
C THR A 330 -3.63 8.88 5.51
N ILE A 331 -4.32 8.23 4.58
CA ILE A 331 -4.71 6.81 4.70
C ILE A 331 -3.47 5.93 4.80
N LYS A 332 -2.46 6.12 3.95
CA LYS A 332 -1.24 5.30 3.94
C LYS A 332 -0.43 5.46 5.22
N SER A 333 -0.25 6.69 5.71
CA SER A 333 0.45 6.90 6.98
C SER A 333 -0.30 6.25 8.16
N MET A 334 -1.63 6.34 8.20
CA MET A 334 -2.44 5.66 9.22
C MET A 334 -2.41 4.13 9.10
N GLN A 335 -2.42 3.59 7.88
CA GLN A 335 -2.37 2.14 7.66
C GLN A 335 -1.02 1.49 8.02
N ASN A 336 0.06 2.27 8.05
CA ASN A 336 1.41 1.80 8.34
C ASN A 336 1.96 2.36 9.68
N ASP A 337 1.12 3.06 10.45
CA ASP A 337 1.50 3.76 11.69
C ASP A 337 2.72 4.69 11.51
N TRP A 338 2.83 5.32 10.34
CA TRP A 338 3.90 6.26 9.99
C TRP A 338 3.55 7.70 10.39
N PRO A 339 4.56 8.56 10.61
CA PRO A 339 4.33 10.00 10.73
C PRO A 339 3.60 10.56 9.51
N GLN A 340 2.53 11.31 9.75
CA GLN A 340 1.75 11.90 8.66
C GLN A 340 2.59 12.98 7.93
N PRO A 341 2.88 12.80 6.62
CA PRO A 341 3.76 13.71 5.90
C PRO A 341 3.08 15.03 5.51
N VAL A 342 1.74 15.03 5.47
CA VAL A 342 0.92 16.18 5.08
C VAL A 342 0.38 16.95 6.30
N TYR A 343 0.06 18.23 6.11
CA TYR A 343 -0.66 19.03 7.10
C TYR A 343 -2.09 18.52 7.32
N ASN A 344 -2.60 18.68 8.55
CA ASN A 344 -3.87 18.11 8.97
C ASN A 344 -5.09 18.87 8.44
N ASP A 345 -4.91 20.16 8.15
CA ASP A 345 -5.97 21.02 7.67
C ASP A 345 -5.50 21.89 6.50
N LYS A 346 -6.51 22.40 5.78
CA LYS A 346 -6.32 23.20 4.57
C LYS A 346 -5.73 24.58 4.87
N ALA A 347 -6.03 25.18 6.03
CA ALA A 347 -5.51 26.49 6.39
C ALA A 347 -4.00 26.44 6.66
N ALA A 348 -3.51 25.37 7.30
CA ALA A 348 -2.08 25.11 7.49
C ALA A 348 -1.37 24.90 6.14
N THR A 349 -1.98 24.16 5.20
CA THR A 349 -1.46 24.03 3.83
C THR A 349 -1.40 25.38 3.11
N ASP A 350 -2.44 26.21 3.23
CA ASP A 350 -2.51 27.52 2.60
C ASP A 350 -1.47 28.49 3.20
N ALA A 351 -1.27 28.46 4.52
CA ALA A 351 -0.25 29.25 5.21
C ALA A 351 1.16 28.85 4.78
N ASN A 352 1.43 27.53 4.67
CA ASN A 352 2.71 27.07 4.15
C ASN A 352 2.88 27.44 2.67
N PHE A 353 1.83 27.34 1.84
CA PHE A 353 1.88 27.76 0.44
C PHE A 353 2.27 29.24 0.31
N GLU A 354 1.68 30.14 1.10
CA GLU A 354 2.04 31.56 1.10
C GLU A 354 3.50 31.79 1.57
N ARG A 355 3.97 31.03 2.57
CA ARG A 355 5.36 31.07 3.04
C ARG A 355 6.36 30.63 1.95
N LEU A 356 6.08 29.52 1.27
CA LEU A 356 6.92 29.02 0.17
C LEU A 356 6.88 29.95 -1.04
N THR A 357 5.72 30.53 -1.35
CA THR A 357 5.58 31.55 -2.40
C THR A 357 6.51 32.74 -2.13
N LYS A 358 6.51 33.24 -0.88
CA LYS A 358 7.42 34.31 -0.46
C LYS A 358 8.89 33.89 -0.63
N LEU A 359 9.27 32.72 -0.11
CA LEU A 359 10.64 32.21 -0.22
C LEU A 359 11.10 32.10 -1.68
N MET A 360 10.23 31.64 -2.58
CA MET A 360 10.56 31.52 -4.00
C MET A 360 10.77 32.89 -4.67
N LEU A 361 9.87 33.82 -4.42
CA LEU A 361 9.92 35.16 -5.01
C LEU A 361 11.05 36.01 -4.43
N GLU A 362 11.43 35.83 -3.16
CA GLU A 362 12.63 36.46 -2.58
C GLU A 362 13.94 35.91 -3.19
N ASN A 363 13.89 34.74 -3.83
CA ASN A 363 15.03 34.10 -4.51
C ASN A 363 14.87 34.08 -6.03
N HIS A 364 14.11 35.03 -6.60
CA HIS A 364 13.79 35.09 -8.04
C HIS A 364 15.02 35.17 -8.97
N GLN A 365 16.18 35.58 -8.45
CA GLN A 365 17.44 35.61 -9.18
C GLN A 365 18.03 34.21 -9.44
N TYR A 366 17.59 33.20 -8.67
CA TYR A 366 18.07 31.82 -8.77
C TYR A 366 17.01 30.90 -9.37
N ILE A 367 15.72 31.13 -9.15
CA ILE A 367 14.66 30.24 -9.62
C ILE A 367 13.53 31.00 -10.33
N TYR A 368 12.92 30.35 -11.31
CA TYR A 368 11.71 30.86 -11.97
C TYR A 368 10.48 30.30 -11.27
N SER A 369 9.70 31.18 -10.67
CA SER A 369 8.56 30.82 -9.85
C SER A 369 7.31 30.61 -10.69
N ALA A 370 6.75 29.40 -10.65
CA ALA A 370 5.47 29.06 -11.27
C ALA A 370 4.42 28.77 -10.18
N ILE A 371 3.47 29.67 -9.97
CA ILE A 371 2.49 29.58 -8.88
C ILE A 371 1.22 28.86 -9.34
N GLY A 372 1.12 27.58 -9.01
CA GLY A 372 0.00 26.70 -9.36
C GLY A 372 -1.11 26.71 -8.31
N SER A 373 -2.15 27.53 -8.51
CA SER A 373 -3.28 27.61 -7.57
C SER A 373 -4.53 28.23 -8.21
N HIS A 374 -5.71 27.70 -7.87
CA HIS A 374 -7.00 28.32 -8.20
C HIS A 374 -7.55 29.21 -7.06
N ASN A 375 -6.83 29.29 -5.94
CA ASN A 375 -7.22 30.16 -4.83
C ASN A 375 -6.84 31.61 -5.16
N VAL A 376 -7.84 32.48 -5.30
CA VAL A 376 -7.67 33.91 -5.61
C VAL A 376 -6.77 34.62 -4.60
N ARG A 377 -6.92 34.29 -3.30
CA ARG A 377 -6.07 34.82 -2.23
C ARG A 377 -4.60 34.45 -2.44
N SER A 378 -4.33 33.18 -2.73
CA SER A 378 -2.95 32.70 -2.97
C SER A 378 -2.31 33.37 -4.21
N GLN A 379 -3.06 33.54 -5.30
CA GLN A 379 -2.57 34.24 -6.49
C GLN A 379 -2.33 35.73 -6.23
N ALA A 380 -3.26 36.40 -5.53
CA ALA A 380 -3.10 37.79 -5.14
C ALA A 380 -1.88 38.00 -4.24
N ARG A 381 -1.60 37.05 -3.34
CA ARG A 381 -0.43 37.08 -2.46
C ARG A 381 0.86 37.02 -3.26
N ALA A 382 0.94 36.11 -4.23
CA ALA A 382 2.08 36.00 -5.13
C ALA A 382 2.31 37.29 -5.91
N ILE A 383 1.24 37.88 -6.46
CA ILE A 383 1.31 39.16 -7.19
C ILE A 383 1.80 40.30 -6.28
N ALA A 384 1.23 40.41 -5.07
CA ALA A 384 1.61 41.44 -4.12
C ALA A 384 3.11 41.39 -3.81
N ILE A 385 3.66 40.19 -3.59
CA ILE A 385 5.09 39.98 -3.35
C ILE A 385 5.90 40.31 -4.60
N ALA A 386 5.52 39.78 -5.76
CA ALA A 386 6.24 39.97 -7.03
C ALA A 386 6.34 41.46 -7.42
N GLU A 387 5.23 42.20 -7.36
CA GLU A 387 5.21 43.64 -7.63
C GLU A 387 6.02 44.44 -6.60
N THR A 388 6.00 44.02 -5.31
CA THR A 388 6.74 44.74 -4.26
C THR A 388 8.25 44.53 -4.39
N LEU A 389 8.68 43.35 -4.81
CA LEU A 389 10.08 43.01 -5.04
C LEU A 389 10.59 43.38 -6.44
N ASN A 390 9.72 43.91 -7.32
CA ASN A 390 10.02 44.16 -8.74
C ASN A 390 10.59 42.92 -9.46
N VAL A 391 9.96 41.75 -9.22
CA VAL A 391 10.41 40.48 -9.81
C VAL A 391 10.33 40.56 -11.35
N PRO A 392 11.41 40.20 -12.08
CA PRO A 392 11.42 40.18 -13.54
C PRO A 392 10.34 39.27 -14.12
N SER A 393 9.83 39.61 -15.31
CA SER A 393 8.73 38.86 -15.93
C SER A 393 9.11 37.41 -16.25
N ARG A 394 10.39 37.12 -16.47
CA ARG A 394 10.88 35.76 -16.73
C ARG A 394 10.81 34.86 -15.49
N ALA A 395 10.92 35.45 -14.30
CA ALA A 395 11.04 34.73 -13.03
C ALA A 395 9.70 34.53 -12.31
N PHE A 396 8.58 34.95 -12.91
CA PHE A 396 7.26 34.81 -12.32
C PHE A 396 6.19 34.46 -13.37
N GLU A 397 5.55 33.31 -13.21
CA GLU A 397 4.34 32.93 -13.95
C GLU A 397 3.27 32.37 -13.01
N MET A 398 2.02 32.45 -13.43
CA MET A 398 0.90 31.82 -12.75
C MET A 398 0.41 30.61 -13.53
N GLN A 399 -0.05 29.59 -12.82
CA GLN A 399 -0.56 28.37 -13.43
C GLN A 399 -1.91 27.97 -12.85
N VAL A 400 -2.80 27.51 -13.72
CA VAL A 400 -4.10 26.92 -13.34
C VAL A 400 -4.40 25.71 -14.22
N LEU A 401 -5.37 24.90 -13.80
CA LEU A 401 -5.83 23.75 -14.57
C LEU A 401 -6.88 24.16 -15.61
N TYR A 402 -6.79 23.55 -16.78
CA TYR A 402 -7.82 23.60 -17.82
C TYR A 402 -9.18 23.13 -17.29
N GLY A 403 -10.25 23.86 -17.60
CA GLY A 403 -11.63 23.53 -17.21
C GLY A 403 -12.03 23.90 -15.79
N MET A 404 -11.09 24.37 -14.96
CA MET A 404 -11.33 24.76 -13.56
C MET A 404 -11.03 26.24 -13.32
N GLY A 405 -9.85 26.70 -13.73
CA GLY A 405 -9.35 28.04 -13.42
C GLY A 405 -9.65 29.10 -14.48
N ASP A 406 -10.50 28.83 -15.47
CA ASP A 406 -10.58 29.63 -16.70
C ASP A 406 -10.96 31.09 -16.45
N GLN A 407 -11.88 31.36 -15.53
CA GLN A 407 -12.29 32.73 -15.18
C GLN A 407 -11.16 33.48 -14.49
N LEU A 408 -10.49 32.84 -13.53
CA LEU A 408 -9.32 33.40 -12.84
C LEU A 408 -8.17 33.64 -13.83
N ALA A 409 -7.89 32.68 -14.71
CA ALA A 409 -6.88 32.83 -15.77
C ALA A 409 -7.16 34.04 -16.64
N LYS A 410 -8.41 34.23 -17.11
CA LYS A 410 -8.80 35.39 -17.91
C LYS A 410 -8.56 36.71 -17.17
N ALA A 411 -8.94 36.78 -15.89
CA ALA A 411 -8.72 37.97 -15.06
C ALA A 411 -7.23 38.29 -14.89
N LEU A 412 -6.40 37.25 -14.65
CA LEU A 412 -4.95 37.38 -14.52
C LEU A 412 -4.28 37.84 -15.83
N VAL A 413 -4.68 37.25 -16.97
CA VAL A 413 -4.20 37.64 -18.31
C VAL A 413 -4.54 39.09 -18.62
N GLN A 414 -5.76 39.54 -18.30
CA GLN A 414 -6.20 40.93 -18.52
C GLN A 414 -5.39 41.94 -17.71
N LYS A 415 -4.89 41.55 -16.53
CA LYS A 415 -3.96 42.35 -15.73
C LYS A 415 -2.52 42.35 -16.25
N GLY A 416 -2.25 41.68 -17.38
CA GLY A 416 -0.95 41.67 -18.04
C GLY A 416 -0.01 40.57 -17.57
N TYR A 417 -0.45 39.69 -16.68
CA TYR A 417 0.37 38.60 -16.20
C TYR A 417 0.45 37.44 -17.18
N ARG A 418 1.56 36.69 -17.11
CA ARG A 418 1.74 35.45 -17.87
C ARG A 418 1.08 34.29 -17.12
N VAL A 419 0.11 33.66 -17.78
CA VAL A 419 -0.66 32.53 -17.23
C VAL A 419 -0.46 31.31 -18.10
N ARG A 420 -0.20 30.16 -17.47
CA ARG A 420 -0.06 28.86 -18.11
C ARG A 420 -1.17 27.91 -17.69
N MET A 421 -1.86 27.34 -18.68
CA MET A 421 -2.86 26.30 -18.45
C MET A 421 -2.21 24.93 -18.43
N TYR A 422 -2.46 24.15 -17.38
CA TYR A 422 -2.14 22.72 -17.36
C TYR A 422 -3.24 21.98 -18.13
N CYS A 423 -2.86 21.33 -19.22
CA CYS A 423 -3.76 20.75 -20.21
C CYS A 423 -3.57 19.23 -20.27
N PRO A 424 -4.42 18.47 -19.56
CA PRO A 424 -4.44 17.01 -19.70
C PRO A 424 -4.92 16.62 -21.09
N TYR A 425 -4.28 15.62 -21.70
CA TYR A 425 -4.73 15.03 -22.96
C TYR A 425 -4.56 13.52 -22.94
N GLY A 426 -5.42 12.80 -23.65
CA GLY A 426 -5.35 11.34 -23.77
C GLY A 426 -6.72 10.70 -23.76
N ASP A 427 -6.72 9.36 -23.77
CA ASP A 427 -7.95 8.58 -23.84
C ASP A 427 -8.89 8.86 -22.67
N LEU A 428 -10.19 8.73 -22.96
CA LEU A 428 -11.24 9.02 -21.99
C LEU A 428 -11.17 8.11 -20.76
N LEU A 429 -10.77 6.84 -20.94
CA LEU A 429 -10.65 5.85 -19.86
C LEU A 429 -9.65 6.30 -18.77
N PRO A 430 -8.36 6.56 -19.05
CA PRO A 430 -7.46 7.24 -18.11
C PRO A 430 -8.00 8.57 -17.59
N GLY A 431 -8.68 9.33 -18.47
CA GLY A 431 -9.29 10.60 -18.15
C GLY A 431 -10.38 10.55 -17.07
N MET A 432 -11.01 9.41 -16.82
CA MET A 432 -12.06 9.26 -15.81
C MET A 432 -11.50 9.16 -14.40
N SER A 433 -10.37 8.46 -14.21
CA SER A 433 -9.63 8.47 -12.95
C SER A 433 -9.15 9.89 -12.59
N TYR A 434 -8.70 10.63 -13.61
CA TYR A 434 -8.34 12.04 -13.48
C TYR A 434 -9.56 12.90 -13.13
N LEU A 435 -10.70 12.70 -13.81
CA LEU A 435 -11.97 13.39 -13.54
C LEU A 435 -12.37 13.24 -12.07
N ILE A 436 -12.34 12.02 -11.51
CA ILE A 436 -12.70 11.79 -10.10
C ILE A 436 -11.79 12.59 -9.17
N ARG A 437 -10.48 12.58 -9.40
CA ARG A 437 -9.55 13.40 -8.61
C ARG A 437 -9.88 14.90 -8.74
N ARG A 438 -10.32 15.37 -9.91
CA ARG A 438 -10.78 16.76 -10.09
C ARG A 438 -12.09 17.03 -9.35
N LEU A 439 -13.05 16.11 -9.40
CA LEU A 439 -14.32 16.22 -8.69
C LEU A 439 -14.11 16.21 -7.17
N LEU A 440 -13.22 15.39 -6.64
CA LEU A 440 -12.83 15.40 -5.23
C LEU A 440 -12.22 16.76 -4.83
N GLU A 441 -11.29 17.29 -5.63
CA GLU A 441 -10.67 18.61 -5.39
C GLU A 441 -11.70 19.76 -5.40
N ASN A 442 -12.71 19.70 -6.29
CA ASN A 442 -13.74 20.72 -6.41
C ASN A 442 -14.85 20.59 -5.36
N THR A 443 -15.21 19.38 -4.96
CA THR A 443 -16.36 19.12 -4.06
C THR A 443 -15.95 18.98 -2.59
N ALA A 444 -14.66 18.97 -2.26
CA ALA A 444 -14.20 19.03 -0.88
C ALA A 444 -14.78 20.28 -0.18
N ASN A 445 -15.31 20.13 1.04
CA ASN A 445 -15.89 21.24 1.83
C ASN A 445 -14.88 22.38 2.07
N SER A 446 -13.60 22.05 2.05
CA SER A 446 -12.48 22.98 2.19
C SER A 446 -12.07 23.66 0.88
N SER A 447 -12.58 23.23 -0.28
CA SER A 447 -12.20 23.77 -1.58
C SER A 447 -12.60 25.24 -1.72
N PHE A 448 -11.67 26.10 -2.16
CA PHE A 448 -11.95 27.52 -2.37
C PHE A 448 -13.01 27.71 -3.47
N VAL A 449 -12.99 26.87 -4.51
CA VAL A 449 -13.96 26.89 -5.60
C VAL A 449 -15.37 26.68 -5.04
N ARG A 450 -15.55 25.65 -4.20
CA ARG A 450 -16.82 25.40 -3.49
C ARG A 450 -17.21 26.54 -2.56
N GLN A 451 -16.30 26.99 -1.69
CA GLN A 451 -16.59 28.06 -0.72
C GLN A 451 -16.98 29.39 -1.40
N SER A 452 -16.39 29.69 -2.56
CA SER A 452 -16.73 30.86 -3.37
C SER A 452 -18.12 30.76 -4.03
N SER A 453 -18.60 29.54 -4.28
CA SER A 453 -19.96 29.29 -4.78
C SER A 453 -21.03 29.28 -3.68
N GLU A 454 -20.66 29.05 -2.42
CA GLU A 454 -21.56 28.99 -1.25
C GLU A 454 -21.93 30.37 -0.66
N ASN A 455 -21.68 31.49 -1.36
CA ASN A 455 -21.94 32.87 -0.88
C ASN A 455 -21.33 33.21 0.50
N ARG A 456 -20.17 32.62 0.87
CA ARG A 456 -19.45 33.04 2.08
C ARG A 456 -19.02 34.50 2.01
N PRO A 457 -18.92 35.23 3.14
CA PRO A 457 -18.42 36.60 3.16
C PRO A 457 -17.04 36.71 2.48
N VAL A 458 -16.85 37.74 1.67
CA VAL A 458 -15.59 38.00 0.95
C VAL A 458 -14.43 38.15 1.94
N GLU A 459 -14.69 38.73 3.11
CA GLU A 459 -13.74 38.90 4.20
C GLU A 459 -13.24 37.56 4.74
N GLU A 460 -14.09 36.53 4.78
CA GLU A 460 -13.71 35.18 5.22
C GLU A 460 -12.84 34.49 4.17
N LEU A 461 -13.25 34.55 2.89
CA LEU A 461 -12.54 33.95 1.76
C LEU A 461 -11.13 34.53 1.55
N LEU A 462 -10.94 35.82 1.87
CA LEU A 462 -9.69 36.54 1.70
C LEU A 462 -8.84 36.65 2.96
N SER A 463 -9.31 36.12 4.08
CA SER A 463 -8.60 36.18 5.35
C SER A 463 -7.22 35.50 5.26
N PRO A 464 -6.20 36.02 5.96
CA PRO A 464 -4.90 35.36 6.04
C PRO A 464 -5.07 33.93 6.57
N PRO A 465 -4.52 32.90 5.91
CA PRO A 465 -4.57 31.55 6.42
C PRO A 465 -3.80 31.48 7.74
N LYS A 466 -4.43 30.91 8.76
CA LYS A 466 -3.80 30.70 10.07
C LYS A 466 -3.58 29.22 10.28
N ASP A 467 -2.35 28.87 10.61
CA ASP A 467 -2.02 27.53 11.09
C ASP A 467 -2.72 27.30 12.43
N ASN A 468 -3.45 26.20 12.55
CA ASN A 468 -4.05 25.78 13.81
C ASN A 468 -3.18 24.65 14.39
N PRO A 469 -2.27 24.96 15.34
CA PRO A 469 -1.37 23.95 15.90
C PRO A 469 -2.11 22.84 16.68
N ASN A 470 -3.40 23.03 16.98
CA ASN A 470 -4.24 22.05 17.66
C ASN A 470 -5.06 21.16 16.70
N SER A 471 -4.92 21.31 15.37
CA SER A 471 -5.65 20.45 14.45
C SER A 471 -5.03 19.04 14.45
N ASN A 472 -5.83 18.04 14.84
CA ASN A 472 -5.37 16.65 14.91
C ASN A 472 -6.40 15.70 14.29
N ILE A 473 -6.06 15.07 13.16
CA ILE A 473 -6.94 14.06 12.53
C ILE A 473 -6.96 12.78 13.37
N PHE A 474 -5.86 12.51 14.09
CA PHE A 474 -5.65 11.27 14.86
C PHE A 474 -6.60 11.09 16.04
N GLU A 475 -7.34 12.10 16.48
CA GLU A 475 -8.35 11.90 17.54
C GLU A 475 -9.56 11.07 17.06
N THR A 476 -9.82 11.03 15.75
CA THR A 476 -11.02 10.39 15.21
C THR A 476 -10.86 8.89 14.93
N TRP A 477 -9.62 8.39 14.78
CA TRP A 477 -9.33 6.98 14.53
C TRP A 477 -8.37 6.43 15.58
N LYS A 478 -8.85 5.48 16.39
CA LYS A 478 -8.02 4.73 17.35
C LYS A 478 -8.03 3.27 16.93
N PRO A 479 -6.90 2.68 16.51
CA PRO A 479 -6.86 1.26 16.20
C PRO A 479 -7.14 0.44 17.46
N VAL A 480 -7.76 -0.72 17.31
CA VAL A 480 -8.05 -1.65 18.42
C VAL A 480 -6.75 -2.08 19.10
N PHE A 481 -5.70 -2.26 18.31
CA PHE A 481 -4.36 -2.60 18.74
C PHE A 481 -3.34 -1.77 17.94
N PRO A 482 -2.33 -1.15 18.58
CA PRO A 482 -1.30 -0.38 17.88
C PRO A 482 -0.25 -1.32 17.29
N ASN A 483 -0.40 -1.67 16.01
CA ASN A 483 0.57 -2.48 15.28
C ASN A 483 1.95 -1.78 15.21
N SER A 484 3.00 -2.58 15.05
CA SER A 484 4.36 -2.10 14.83
C SER A 484 4.50 -1.54 13.42
N ALA A 485 5.01 -0.32 13.31
CA ALA A 485 5.22 0.32 12.03
C ALA A 485 6.37 -0.36 11.25
N ASP A 486 6.13 -0.66 9.99
CA ASP A 486 7.18 -1.10 9.06
C ASP A 486 8.21 0.02 8.83
N THR A 487 9.43 -0.37 8.45
CA THR A 487 10.47 0.55 8.04
C THR A 487 10.07 1.23 6.73
N ASN A 488 9.91 2.56 6.79
CA ASN A 488 9.72 3.35 5.59
C ASN A 488 11.05 3.54 4.83
N PHE A 489 11.33 2.65 3.88
CA PHE A 489 12.50 2.74 3.03
C PHE A 489 12.48 3.93 2.05
N SER A 490 11.47 4.80 2.00
CA SER A 490 11.67 6.10 1.32
C SER A 490 12.67 7.01 2.04
N ASN A 491 12.87 6.81 3.35
CA ASN A 491 13.87 7.52 4.13
C ASN A 491 15.27 6.92 3.91
N ALA A 492 16.19 7.72 3.38
CA ALA A 492 17.56 7.31 3.07
C ALA A 492 18.31 6.75 4.29
N ALA A 493 18.16 7.33 5.48
CA ALA A 493 18.85 6.87 6.68
C ALA A 493 18.37 5.48 7.15
N LEU A 494 17.07 5.21 7.00
CA LEU A 494 16.49 3.90 7.32
C LEU A 494 16.90 2.84 6.29
N ARG A 495 16.94 3.20 5.01
CA ARG A 495 17.54 2.35 3.96
C ARG A 495 18.99 2.00 4.23
N ASP A 496 19.82 3.00 4.52
CA ASP A 496 21.25 2.80 4.77
C ASP A 496 21.48 1.90 5.99
N LYS A 497 20.59 1.97 7.00
CA LYS A 497 20.60 1.06 8.15
C LYS A 497 20.34 -0.40 7.71
N GLY A 498 19.36 -0.62 6.83
CA GLY A 498 19.07 -1.95 6.27
C GLY A 498 20.24 -2.50 5.45
N VAL A 499 20.81 -1.68 4.56
CA VAL A 499 21.99 -2.06 3.74
C VAL A 499 23.19 -2.42 4.62
N ARG A 500 23.48 -1.60 5.64
CA ARG A 500 24.57 -1.89 6.57
C ARG A 500 24.35 -3.18 7.36
N ALA A 501 23.09 -3.51 7.69
CA ALA A 501 22.79 -4.75 8.38
C ALA A 501 23.06 -5.99 7.50
N LEU A 502 22.82 -5.90 6.18
CA LEU A 502 23.23 -6.95 5.23
C LEU A 502 24.74 -7.20 5.30
N GLU A 503 25.55 -6.14 5.24
CA GLU A 503 27.01 -6.24 5.35
C GLU A 503 27.46 -6.84 6.70
N ILE A 504 26.83 -6.43 7.80
CA ILE A 504 27.17 -6.91 9.15
C ILE A 504 26.82 -8.40 9.32
N VAL A 505 25.66 -8.84 8.84
CA VAL A 505 25.23 -10.24 8.94
C VAL A 505 26.03 -11.14 8.00
N HIS A 506 26.34 -10.66 6.79
CA HIS A 506 27.18 -11.40 5.85
C HIS A 506 28.55 -11.77 6.47
N ASN A 507 29.14 -10.87 7.27
CA ASN A 507 30.39 -11.14 7.98
C ASN A 507 30.26 -12.12 9.16
N GLN A 508 29.04 -12.51 9.52
CA GLN A 508 28.74 -13.45 10.61
C GLN A 508 28.33 -14.84 10.11
N LEU A 509 28.22 -15.05 8.79
CA LEU A 509 27.83 -16.34 8.22
C LEU A 509 28.84 -17.45 8.58
N GLY A 510 28.37 -18.69 8.56
CA GLY A 510 29.18 -19.89 8.81
C GLY A 510 29.39 -20.25 10.29
N GLN A 511 28.81 -19.48 11.22
CA GLN A 511 28.85 -19.76 12.66
C GLN A 511 28.09 -21.04 13.04
N THR A 512 28.38 -21.57 14.23
CA THR A 512 27.74 -22.76 14.79
C THR A 512 26.65 -22.39 15.78
N TYR A 513 25.47 -22.99 15.62
CA TYR A 513 24.28 -22.76 16.44
C TYR A 513 23.84 -24.07 17.09
N ASN A 514 23.91 -24.09 18.42
CA ASN A 514 23.59 -25.28 19.21
C ASN A 514 22.14 -25.21 19.77
N PRO A 515 21.48 -26.36 19.98
CA PRO A 515 20.20 -26.44 20.69
C PRO A 515 20.28 -25.85 22.10
N LEU A 516 19.15 -25.33 22.61
CA LEU A 516 19.02 -24.85 23.99
C LEU A 516 18.10 -25.81 24.76
N ILE A 517 18.66 -26.50 25.76
CA ILE A 517 17.93 -27.42 26.65
C ILE A 517 18.13 -26.95 28.09
N ASN A 518 17.02 -26.77 28.81
CA ASN A 518 17.02 -26.30 30.20
C ASN A 518 17.90 -25.03 30.44
N GLY A 519 17.84 -24.06 29.53
CA GLY A 519 18.61 -22.82 29.63
C GLY A 519 20.12 -22.95 29.37
N GLN A 520 20.58 -24.08 28.82
CA GLN A 520 21.98 -24.31 28.46
C GLN A 520 22.09 -24.75 26.99
N TYR A 521 23.10 -24.23 26.28
CA TYR A 521 23.41 -24.69 24.93
C TYR A 521 24.12 -26.05 24.99
N VAL A 522 23.62 -27.02 24.24
CA VAL A 522 24.12 -28.41 24.27
C VAL A 522 24.80 -28.80 22.97
N ASN A 523 25.88 -29.57 23.06
CA ASN A 523 26.53 -30.14 21.88
C ASN A 523 25.67 -31.24 21.26
N THR A 524 25.81 -31.42 19.95
CA THR A 524 25.13 -32.48 19.19
C THR A 524 26.15 -33.32 18.44
N ALA A 525 25.80 -34.59 18.19
CA ALA A 525 26.63 -35.47 17.36
C ALA A 525 26.46 -35.20 15.86
N GLN A 526 25.32 -34.64 15.46
CA GLN A 526 25.01 -34.30 14.08
C GLN A 526 24.88 -32.78 13.93
N MET A 527 25.43 -32.27 12.83
CA MET A 527 25.31 -30.89 12.38
C MET A 527 24.74 -30.90 10.97
N VAL A 528 23.97 -29.88 10.61
CA VAL A 528 23.51 -29.62 9.24
C VAL A 528 23.89 -28.20 8.83
N ASP A 529 24.27 -28.02 7.57
CA ASP A 529 24.53 -26.69 7.02
C ASP A 529 23.21 -26.05 6.58
N SER A 530 22.92 -24.87 7.12
CA SER A 530 21.91 -23.96 6.59
C SER A 530 22.58 -23.15 5.47
N LEU A 531 22.05 -23.24 4.26
CA LEU A 531 22.67 -22.69 3.05
C LEU A 531 21.94 -21.44 2.59
N ASN A 532 22.66 -20.50 1.96
CA ASN A 532 22.02 -19.36 1.31
C ASN A 532 21.31 -19.83 0.02
N PRO A 533 19.98 -19.68 -0.12
CA PRO A 533 19.27 -20.15 -1.31
C PRO A 533 19.65 -19.40 -2.60
N SER A 534 20.12 -18.14 -2.48
CA SER A 534 20.61 -17.33 -3.60
C SER A 534 22.00 -17.80 -4.06
N ASN A 535 22.81 -18.33 -3.14
CA ASN A 535 24.13 -18.88 -3.41
C ASN A 535 24.44 -20.09 -2.50
N PRO A 536 24.05 -21.32 -2.91
CA PRO A 536 24.16 -22.51 -2.05
C PRO A 536 25.58 -22.93 -1.68
N SER A 537 26.61 -22.32 -2.26
CA SER A 537 28.00 -22.51 -1.84
C SER A 537 28.33 -21.77 -0.53
N GLU A 538 27.50 -20.80 -0.15
CA GLU A 538 27.63 -20.02 1.07
C GLU A 538 26.83 -20.65 2.21
N ILE A 539 27.53 -21.02 3.28
CA ILE A 539 26.94 -21.57 4.49
C ILE A 539 26.54 -20.41 5.40
N VAL A 540 25.24 -20.24 5.60
CA VAL A 540 24.68 -19.22 6.51
C VAL A 540 25.01 -19.57 7.96
N GLY A 541 24.89 -20.85 8.33
CA GLY A 541 25.30 -21.35 9.64
C GLY A 541 25.23 -22.87 9.74
N LYS A 542 25.91 -23.42 10.76
CA LYS A 542 25.91 -24.85 11.07
C LYS A 542 25.03 -25.11 12.27
N VAL A 543 23.99 -25.90 12.12
CA VAL A 543 22.97 -26.13 13.15
C VAL A 543 23.12 -27.52 13.74
N GLY A 544 23.24 -27.59 15.06
CA GLY A 544 23.26 -28.85 15.79
C GLY A 544 21.88 -29.50 15.83
N LEU A 545 21.76 -30.76 15.43
CA LEU A 545 20.50 -31.50 15.48
C LEU A 545 20.44 -32.39 16.72
N ILE A 546 19.39 -32.23 17.54
CA ILE A 546 19.21 -33.04 18.73
C ILE A 546 18.92 -34.51 18.38
N THR A 547 19.28 -35.40 19.30
CA THR A 547 18.86 -36.80 19.28
C THR A 547 17.50 -37.00 19.96
N VAL A 548 16.92 -38.21 19.84
CA VAL A 548 15.72 -38.59 20.60
C VAL A 548 15.96 -38.52 22.12
N ASP A 549 17.14 -38.91 22.61
CA ASP A 549 17.50 -38.83 24.03
C ASP A 549 17.58 -37.37 24.52
N GLN A 550 18.11 -36.48 23.68
CA GLN A 550 18.10 -35.05 23.97
C GLN A 550 16.69 -34.45 23.90
N ALA A 551 15.82 -34.94 23.00
CA ALA A 551 14.41 -34.56 22.96
C ALA A 551 13.69 -34.97 24.25
N GLU A 552 13.94 -36.18 24.75
CA GLU A 552 13.42 -36.64 26.04
C GLU A 552 13.92 -35.77 27.19
N THR A 553 15.22 -35.45 27.21
CA THR A 553 15.80 -34.54 28.21
C THR A 553 15.12 -33.18 28.19
N ALA A 554 14.83 -32.63 27.01
CA ALA A 554 14.07 -31.40 26.87
C ALA A 554 12.65 -31.55 27.44
N ILE A 555 11.90 -32.60 27.08
CA ILE A 555 10.56 -32.80 27.61
C ILE A 555 10.56 -32.90 29.14
N GLN A 556 11.52 -33.61 29.73
CA GLN A 556 11.64 -33.70 31.19
C GLN A 556 11.97 -32.36 31.84
N ALA A 557 12.81 -31.53 31.20
CA ALA A 557 13.07 -30.16 31.69
C ALA A 557 11.81 -29.29 31.64
N ALA A 558 11.03 -29.35 30.55
CA ALA A 558 9.75 -28.64 30.44
C ALA A 558 8.75 -29.11 31.50
N LYS A 559 8.67 -30.43 31.72
CA LYS A 559 7.82 -31.02 32.77
C LYS A 559 8.19 -30.52 34.16
N ALA A 560 9.50 -30.42 34.45
CA ALA A 560 9.99 -29.93 35.74
C ALA A 560 9.73 -28.43 35.94
N ALA A 561 9.80 -27.62 34.88
CA ALA A 561 9.57 -26.17 34.94
C ALA A 561 8.07 -25.79 35.00
N PHE A 562 7.19 -26.63 34.43
CA PHE A 562 5.77 -26.32 34.27
C PHE A 562 5.04 -25.92 35.57
N PRO A 563 5.21 -26.58 36.73
CA PRO A 563 4.53 -26.20 37.97
C PRO A 563 4.81 -24.77 38.43
N ALA A 564 6.05 -24.28 38.24
CA ALA A 564 6.40 -22.91 38.59
C ALA A 564 5.86 -21.92 37.55
N TRP A 565 6.03 -22.24 36.26
CA TRP A 565 5.61 -21.34 35.17
C TRP A 565 4.10 -21.14 35.12
N ARG A 566 3.30 -22.19 35.31
CA ARG A 566 1.83 -22.10 35.33
C ARG A 566 1.28 -21.23 36.47
N HIS A 567 2.08 -20.97 37.50
CA HIS A 567 1.71 -20.14 38.65
C HIS A 567 2.37 -18.76 38.63
N THR A 568 3.25 -18.50 37.67
CA THR A 568 3.78 -17.15 37.42
C THR A 568 2.63 -16.24 36.99
N PRO A 569 2.40 -15.06 37.59
CA PRO A 569 1.29 -14.18 37.23
C PRO A 569 1.27 -13.82 35.74
N VAL A 570 0.07 -13.68 35.14
CA VAL A 570 -0.09 -13.34 33.71
C VAL A 570 0.70 -12.08 33.35
N ARG A 571 0.64 -11.04 34.19
CA ARG A 571 1.37 -9.79 33.99
C ARG A 571 2.89 -9.99 33.85
N GLU A 572 3.47 -10.91 34.61
CA GLU A 572 4.91 -11.21 34.52
C GLU A 572 5.23 -11.96 33.22
N ARG A 573 4.40 -12.95 32.85
CA ARG A 573 4.56 -13.66 31.58
C ARG A 573 4.41 -12.72 30.37
N ALA A 574 3.41 -11.85 30.40
CA ALA A 574 3.18 -10.78 29.43
C ALA A 574 4.35 -9.79 29.38
N GLY A 575 4.96 -9.48 30.53
CA GLY A 575 6.17 -8.65 30.63
C GLY A 575 7.37 -9.24 29.86
N VAL A 576 7.57 -10.55 29.90
CA VAL A 576 8.62 -11.24 29.13
C VAL A 576 8.39 -11.05 27.62
N LEU A 577 7.15 -11.23 27.15
CA LEU A 577 6.79 -11.03 25.75
C LEU A 577 7.01 -9.59 25.29
N ARG A 578 6.60 -8.60 26.08
CA ARG A 578 6.81 -7.18 25.75
C ARG A 578 8.31 -6.84 25.67
N LYS A 579 9.13 -7.42 26.54
CA LYS A 579 10.60 -7.28 26.47
C LYS A 579 11.18 -7.96 25.21
N ALA A 580 10.68 -9.13 24.83
CA ALA A 580 11.06 -9.78 23.58
C ALA A 580 10.71 -8.90 22.36
N ALA A 581 9.51 -8.30 22.35
CA ALA A 581 9.09 -7.36 21.31
C ALA A 581 10.05 -6.17 21.18
N ASP A 582 10.48 -5.58 22.30
CA ASP A 582 11.44 -4.47 22.30
C ASP A 582 12.82 -4.89 21.79
N LEU A 583 13.26 -6.13 22.06
CA LEU A 583 14.51 -6.68 21.54
C LEU A 583 14.45 -6.95 20.04
N PHE A 584 13.32 -7.48 19.53
CA PHE A 584 13.10 -7.63 18.10
C PHE A 584 13.12 -6.28 17.38
N GLU A 585 12.48 -5.25 17.94
CA GLU A 585 12.50 -3.89 17.37
C GLU A 585 13.92 -3.31 17.33
N GLN A 586 14.71 -3.49 18.41
CA GLN A 586 16.10 -3.04 18.45
C GLN A 586 16.98 -3.73 17.40
N ARG A 587 16.72 -5.03 17.14
CA ARG A 587 17.47 -5.87 16.20
C ARG A 587 16.79 -5.99 14.82
N ARG A 588 15.79 -5.16 14.51
CA ARG A 588 14.96 -5.26 13.29
C ARG A 588 15.75 -5.46 12.00
N ALA A 589 16.71 -4.56 11.75
CA ALA A 589 17.52 -4.61 10.54
C ALA A 589 18.42 -5.88 10.48
N GLU A 590 18.89 -6.37 11.63
CA GLU A 590 19.66 -7.62 11.72
C GLU A 590 18.80 -8.82 11.35
N PHE A 591 17.58 -8.92 11.91
CA PHE A 591 16.64 -10.00 11.56
C PHE A 591 16.23 -9.96 10.09
N SER A 592 16.02 -8.77 9.53
CA SER A 592 15.74 -8.64 8.11
C SER A 592 16.89 -9.17 7.25
N ALA A 593 18.14 -8.90 7.64
CA ALA A 593 19.31 -9.40 6.94
C ALA A 593 19.49 -10.91 7.08
N TRP A 594 19.25 -11.50 8.26
CA TRP A 594 19.24 -12.97 8.41
C TRP A 594 18.21 -13.64 7.50
N MET A 595 17.01 -13.06 7.35
CA MET A 595 15.99 -13.58 6.43
C MET A 595 16.39 -13.47 4.95
N VAL A 596 17.10 -12.41 4.58
CA VAL A 596 17.65 -12.26 3.22
C VAL A 596 18.60 -13.41 2.90
N TYR A 597 19.56 -13.70 3.80
CA TYR A 597 20.57 -14.73 3.55
C TYR A 597 20.09 -16.15 3.79
N GLU A 598 19.36 -16.44 4.87
CA GLU A 598 18.98 -17.81 5.22
C GLU A 598 17.85 -18.36 4.36
N VAL A 599 16.87 -17.53 4.01
CA VAL A 599 15.66 -17.99 3.32
C VAL A 599 15.40 -17.28 1.99
N GLY A 600 16.32 -16.44 1.52
CA GLY A 600 16.23 -15.79 0.21
C GLY A 600 15.08 -14.80 0.08
N LYS A 601 14.64 -14.19 1.19
CA LYS A 601 13.51 -13.24 1.18
C LYS A 601 13.99 -11.84 0.79
N PRO A 602 13.39 -11.17 -0.22
CA PRO A 602 13.75 -9.79 -0.53
C PRO A 602 13.53 -8.85 0.66
N LEU A 603 14.43 -7.89 0.84
CA LEU A 603 14.50 -7.04 2.04
C LEU A 603 13.18 -6.34 2.40
N HIS A 604 12.43 -5.84 1.41
CA HIS A 604 11.13 -5.18 1.65
C HIS A 604 10.07 -6.13 2.24
N GLN A 605 10.19 -7.45 2.05
CA GLN A 605 9.28 -8.44 2.64
C GLN A 605 9.78 -8.97 3.98
N CYS A 606 11.08 -8.82 4.26
CA CYS A 606 11.67 -9.19 5.55
C CYS A 606 11.21 -8.26 6.67
N ASP A 607 11.16 -6.96 6.43
CA ASP A 607 10.85 -5.97 7.47
C ASP A 607 9.43 -6.12 8.02
N ALA A 608 8.44 -6.32 7.15
CA ALA A 608 7.05 -6.58 7.56
C ALA A 608 6.92 -7.81 8.45
N GLU A 609 7.76 -8.84 8.24
CA GLU A 609 7.76 -10.03 9.09
C GLU A 609 8.32 -9.75 10.50
N VAL A 610 9.29 -8.83 10.62
CA VAL A 610 9.75 -8.39 11.95
C VAL A 610 8.62 -7.66 12.68
N SER A 611 7.88 -6.78 11.99
CA SER A 611 6.71 -6.10 12.57
C SER A 611 5.66 -7.11 13.02
N GLU A 612 5.38 -8.15 12.22
CA GLU A 612 4.43 -9.20 12.57
C GLU A 612 4.87 -10.00 13.82
N ALA A 613 6.17 -10.31 13.96
CA ALA A 613 6.71 -10.96 15.16
C ALA A 613 6.55 -10.11 16.42
N ILE A 614 6.83 -8.80 16.32
CA ILE A 614 6.64 -7.81 17.40
C ILE A 614 5.17 -7.72 17.79
N ASP A 615 4.29 -7.68 16.79
CA ASP A 615 2.86 -7.61 16.99
C ASP A 615 2.34 -8.84 17.70
N PHE A 616 2.75 -10.05 17.34
CA PHE A 616 2.36 -11.25 18.08
C PHE A 616 2.77 -11.18 19.55
N CYS A 617 3.99 -10.71 19.86
CA CYS A 617 4.44 -10.57 21.24
C CYS A 617 3.55 -9.58 22.02
N ARG A 618 3.26 -8.40 21.47
CA ARG A 618 2.47 -7.36 22.13
C ARG A 618 0.99 -7.72 22.20
N TYR A 619 0.41 -8.17 21.09
CA TYR A 619 -1.00 -8.54 21.00
C TYR A 619 -1.36 -9.69 21.93
N TYR A 620 -0.55 -10.77 21.97
CA TYR A 620 -0.84 -11.88 22.87
C TYR A 620 -0.55 -11.58 24.35
N ALA A 621 0.34 -10.62 24.65
CA ALA A 621 0.49 -10.11 26.01
C ALA A 621 -0.81 -9.42 26.47
N ASP A 622 -1.37 -8.54 25.64
CA ASP A 622 -2.61 -7.81 25.94
C ASP A 622 -3.82 -8.75 25.98
N GLU A 623 -3.92 -9.70 25.04
CA GLU A 623 -5.02 -10.67 25.02
C GLU A 623 -4.99 -11.64 26.20
N MET A 624 -3.81 -12.06 26.67
CA MET A 624 -3.75 -12.90 27.87
C MET A 624 -4.17 -12.13 29.12
N GLU A 625 -3.78 -10.86 29.26
CA GLU A 625 -4.25 -10.00 30.35
C GLU A 625 -5.77 -9.78 30.30
N ARG A 626 -6.35 -9.66 29.09
CA ARG A 626 -7.81 -9.64 28.90
C ARG A 626 -8.47 -10.95 29.35
N LEU A 627 -7.92 -12.09 28.95
CA LEU A 627 -8.47 -13.42 29.30
C LEU A 627 -8.31 -13.78 30.79
N ASP A 628 -7.28 -13.25 31.46
CA ASP A 628 -7.03 -13.47 32.90
C ASP A 628 -8.12 -12.89 33.79
N GLN A 629 -8.88 -11.90 33.30
CA GLN A 629 -10.03 -11.34 34.02
C GLN A 629 -11.16 -12.37 34.20
N GLY A 630 -11.23 -13.37 33.32
CA GLY A 630 -12.27 -14.39 33.32
C GLY A 630 -13.68 -13.82 33.16
N TYR A 631 -14.68 -14.60 33.55
CA TYR A 631 -16.08 -14.20 33.58
C TYR A 631 -16.69 -14.50 34.95
N GLN A 632 -17.56 -13.61 35.43
CA GLN A 632 -18.27 -13.73 36.70
C GLN A 632 -19.76 -13.97 36.42
N TYR A 633 -20.31 -15.04 36.98
CA TYR A 633 -21.70 -15.45 36.79
C TYR A 633 -22.39 -15.65 38.15
N ASP A 634 -22.17 -14.71 39.06
CA ASP A 634 -22.60 -14.82 40.46
C ASP A 634 -24.11 -14.86 40.60
N THR A 635 -24.55 -15.56 41.65
CA THR A 635 -25.95 -15.59 42.06
C THR A 635 -26.04 -15.49 43.59
N ALA A 636 -27.24 -15.28 44.13
CA ALA A 636 -27.44 -15.07 45.56
C ALA A 636 -26.84 -16.20 46.40
N GLY A 637 -25.85 -15.88 47.23
CA GLY A 637 -25.18 -16.85 48.12
C GLY A 637 -24.11 -17.72 47.46
N GLU A 638 -23.75 -17.45 46.20
CA GLU A 638 -22.81 -18.27 45.43
C GLU A 638 -21.93 -17.42 44.51
N THR A 639 -20.62 -17.68 44.53
CA THR A 639 -19.71 -17.12 43.52
C THR A 639 -19.37 -18.15 42.44
N ASN A 640 -19.35 -17.69 41.19
CA ASN A 640 -19.11 -18.48 40.00
C ASN A 640 -18.04 -17.78 39.15
N ARG A 641 -16.87 -18.42 39.01
CA ARG A 641 -15.72 -17.90 38.26
C ARG A 641 -15.41 -18.83 37.09
N TYR A 642 -15.56 -18.33 35.88
CA TYR A 642 -15.15 -19.03 34.66
C TYR A 642 -13.79 -18.47 34.20
N ASN A 643 -12.73 -19.23 34.46
CA ASN A 643 -11.35 -18.82 34.22
C ASN A 643 -10.64 -19.84 33.32
N TYR A 644 -9.40 -19.52 32.93
CA TYR A 644 -8.58 -20.38 32.08
C TYR A 644 -7.33 -20.87 32.80
N GLN A 645 -6.86 -22.07 32.45
CA GLN A 645 -5.59 -22.61 32.92
C GLN A 645 -4.74 -23.13 31.75
N PRO A 646 -3.40 -23.13 31.83
CA PRO A 646 -2.55 -23.69 30.78
C PRO A 646 -2.79 -25.19 30.59
N ARG A 647 -2.50 -25.66 29.38
CA ARG A 647 -2.57 -27.08 29.01
C ARG A 647 -1.42 -27.90 29.59
N GLY A 648 -0.17 -27.43 29.49
CA GLY A 648 1.01 -28.21 29.89
C GLY A 648 2.23 -27.93 29.01
N ILE A 649 2.73 -28.99 28.38
CA ILE A 649 3.87 -28.93 27.45
C ILE A 649 3.36 -28.78 26.01
N SER A 650 3.89 -27.80 25.29
CA SER A 650 3.50 -27.45 23.92
C SER A 650 4.69 -27.64 22.97
N LEU A 651 4.45 -28.43 21.92
CA LEU A 651 5.40 -28.63 20.83
C LEU A 651 5.06 -27.68 19.68
N ILE A 652 5.99 -26.81 19.32
CA ILE A 652 5.87 -25.86 18.22
C ILE A 652 6.71 -26.36 17.04
N ILE A 653 6.06 -26.64 15.91
CA ILE A 653 6.72 -27.06 14.67
C ILE A 653 6.45 -25.98 13.63
N SER A 654 7.45 -25.12 13.41
CA SER A 654 7.29 -23.92 12.57
C SER A 654 7.80 -24.13 11.14
N PRO A 655 7.30 -23.34 10.17
CA PRO A 655 7.72 -23.41 8.79
C PRO A 655 8.97 -22.56 8.56
N TRP A 656 9.51 -22.60 7.34
CA TRP A 656 10.67 -21.80 6.91
C TRP A 656 10.29 -20.52 6.16
N ASN A 657 9.06 -20.41 5.67
CA ASN A 657 8.68 -19.35 4.74
C ASN A 657 8.37 -18.01 5.43
N PHE A 658 7.89 -18.07 6.68
CA PHE A 658 7.92 -16.97 7.64
C PHE A 658 8.73 -17.47 8.84
N PRO A 659 10.07 -17.49 8.73
CA PRO A 659 10.95 -18.12 9.69
C PRO A 659 11.10 -17.34 11.00
N LEU A 660 10.57 -16.12 11.07
CA LEU A 660 10.57 -15.26 12.25
C LEU A 660 9.16 -15.12 12.83
N ALA A 661 8.20 -14.59 12.06
CA ALA A 661 6.88 -14.21 12.60
C ALA A 661 6.08 -15.40 13.09
N ILE A 662 5.95 -16.46 12.28
CA ILE A 662 5.17 -17.65 12.64
C ILE A 662 5.78 -18.39 13.85
N PRO A 663 7.09 -18.73 13.89
CA PRO A 663 7.67 -19.36 15.07
C PRO A 663 7.55 -18.48 16.32
N VAL A 664 7.75 -17.16 16.21
CA VAL A 664 7.53 -16.24 17.34
C VAL A 664 6.07 -16.29 17.78
N GLY A 665 5.11 -16.11 16.88
CA GLY A 665 3.68 -16.10 17.19
C GLY A 665 3.20 -17.37 17.88
N MET A 666 3.56 -18.55 17.34
CA MET A 666 3.20 -19.84 17.94
C MET A 666 3.86 -20.04 19.31
N THR A 667 5.13 -19.66 19.44
CA THR A 667 5.91 -19.82 20.67
C THR A 667 5.40 -18.90 21.77
N VAL A 668 5.22 -17.62 21.48
CA VAL A 668 4.85 -16.63 22.50
C VAL A 668 3.39 -16.77 22.94
N ALA A 669 2.49 -17.20 22.05
CA ALA A 669 1.13 -17.61 22.43
C ALA A 669 1.14 -18.75 23.47
N SER A 670 2.01 -19.74 23.27
CA SER A 670 2.20 -20.87 24.20
C SER A 670 2.79 -20.43 25.53
N LEU A 671 3.83 -19.59 25.50
CA LEU A 671 4.51 -19.10 26.70
C LEU A 671 3.59 -18.25 27.57
N VAL A 672 2.90 -17.26 26.98
CA VAL A 672 2.07 -16.31 27.74
C VAL A 672 0.85 -16.97 28.38
N THR A 673 0.33 -18.03 27.76
CA THR A 673 -0.77 -18.83 28.31
C THR A 673 -0.34 -19.75 29.45
N GLY A 674 0.97 -19.80 29.78
CA GLY A 674 1.52 -20.52 30.93
C GLY A 674 2.01 -21.93 30.59
N ASN A 675 2.15 -22.28 29.31
CA ASN A 675 2.70 -23.56 28.86
C ASN A 675 4.24 -23.51 28.81
N CYS A 676 4.88 -24.69 28.96
CA CYS A 676 6.30 -24.83 28.62
C CYS A 676 6.43 -25.28 27.16
N THR A 677 7.36 -24.70 26.42
CA THR A 677 7.34 -24.68 24.96
C THR A 677 8.64 -25.24 24.37
N LEU A 678 8.50 -26.19 23.43
CA LEU A 678 9.60 -26.73 22.65
C LEU A 678 9.46 -26.26 21.20
N LEU A 679 10.40 -25.43 20.72
CA LEU A 679 10.45 -24.97 19.33
C LEU A 679 11.34 -25.87 18.48
N LYS A 680 10.72 -26.61 17.55
CA LYS A 680 11.40 -27.37 16.50
C LYS A 680 11.23 -26.64 15.16
N PRO A 681 12.16 -25.76 14.77
CA PRO A 681 12.07 -25.04 13.49
C PRO A 681 12.20 -25.98 12.29
N ALA A 682 11.90 -25.46 11.10
CA ALA A 682 12.33 -26.05 9.85
C ALA A 682 13.88 -26.04 9.76
N GLU A 683 14.46 -27.09 9.19
CA GLU A 683 15.91 -27.29 9.16
C GLU A 683 16.63 -26.17 8.39
N VAL A 684 16.03 -25.74 7.26
CA VAL A 684 16.54 -24.69 6.36
C VAL A 684 16.42 -23.26 6.89
N SER A 685 15.81 -23.06 8.06
CA SER A 685 15.66 -21.72 8.68
C SER A 685 16.00 -21.73 10.17
N SER A 686 16.89 -22.63 10.56
CA SER A 686 17.20 -22.90 11.97
C SER A 686 18.17 -21.89 12.57
N VAL A 687 18.93 -21.13 11.77
CA VAL A 687 19.76 -20.01 12.28
C VAL A 687 18.85 -18.90 12.81
N ILE A 688 17.80 -18.52 12.07
CA ILE A 688 16.79 -17.58 12.56
C ILE A 688 16.09 -18.14 13.81
N GLY A 689 15.80 -19.45 13.85
CA GLY A 689 15.31 -20.11 15.08
C GLY A 689 16.24 -19.96 16.29
N ALA A 690 17.56 -20.01 16.07
CA ALA A 690 18.56 -19.74 17.10
C ALA A 690 18.59 -18.25 17.49
N LYS A 691 18.41 -17.32 16.54
CA LYS A 691 18.31 -15.88 16.82
C LYS A 691 17.06 -15.50 17.61
N ILE A 692 15.92 -16.16 17.35
CA ILE A 692 14.72 -16.07 18.20
C ILE A 692 15.04 -16.54 19.62
N THR A 693 15.79 -17.63 19.74
CA THR A 693 16.21 -18.21 21.02
C THR A 693 17.05 -17.23 21.83
N GLU A 694 18.02 -16.56 21.20
CA GLU A 694 18.80 -15.48 21.84
C GLU A 694 17.87 -14.40 22.43
N VAL A 695 16.89 -13.93 21.65
CA VAL A 695 15.93 -12.90 22.10
C VAL A 695 15.08 -13.37 23.29
N LEU A 696 14.58 -14.61 23.26
CA LEU A 696 13.75 -15.13 24.36
C LEU A 696 14.57 -15.37 25.64
N VAL A 697 15.83 -15.80 25.52
CA VAL A 697 16.76 -15.91 26.65
C VAL A 697 17.04 -14.52 27.23
N ASP A 698 17.37 -13.53 26.39
CA ASP A 698 17.63 -12.15 26.81
C ASP A 698 16.39 -11.47 27.40
N ALA A 699 15.19 -11.83 26.93
CA ALA A 699 13.92 -11.40 27.50
C ALA A 699 13.71 -11.94 28.92
N GLY A 700 14.38 -13.02 29.30
CA GLY A 700 14.37 -13.59 30.64
C GLY A 700 13.41 -14.77 30.80
N VAL A 701 13.16 -15.55 29.74
CA VAL A 701 12.41 -16.80 29.88
C VAL A 701 13.17 -17.74 30.81
N PRO A 702 12.53 -18.30 31.87
CA PRO A 702 13.22 -19.17 32.82
C PRO A 702 13.73 -20.49 32.19
N PRO A 703 14.81 -21.09 32.75
CA PRO A 703 15.27 -22.41 32.32
C PRO A 703 14.16 -23.45 32.31
N GLY A 704 14.10 -24.25 31.25
CA GLY A 704 13.11 -25.31 31.05
C GLY A 704 11.75 -24.84 30.51
N VAL A 705 11.43 -23.55 30.62
CA VAL A 705 10.16 -23.00 30.10
C VAL A 705 10.16 -22.90 28.58
N PHE A 706 11.25 -22.43 27.98
CA PHE A 706 11.46 -22.45 26.53
C PHE A 706 12.68 -23.29 26.16
N GLN A 707 12.56 -24.05 25.08
CA GLN A 707 13.64 -24.88 24.55
C GLN A 707 13.70 -24.82 23.03
N PHE A 708 14.93 -24.74 22.53
CA PHE A 708 15.23 -24.75 21.11
C PHE A 708 15.74 -26.13 20.73
N VAL A 709 14.95 -26.86 19.96
CA VAL A 709 15.14 -28.29 19.68
C VAL A 709 15.17 -28.59 18.17
N PRO A 710 16.10 -27.98 17.41
CA PRO A 710 16.29 -28.33 16.01
C PRO A 710 16.63 -29.82 15.89
N GLY A 711 15.90 -30.53 15.02
CA GLY A 711 16.01 -31.98 14.89
C GLY A 711 15.20 -32.49 13.71
N LYS A 712 15.56 -33.66 13.18
CA LYS A 712 14.93 -34.21 11.96
C LYS A 712 13.45 -34.50 12.18
N GLY A 713 12.60 -34.04 11.26
CA GLY A 713 11.15 -34.24 11.35
C GLY A 713 10.74 -35.72 11.43
N SER A 714 11.38 -36.58 10.64
CA SER A 714 11.09 -38.02 10.54
C SER A 714 11.44 -38.84 11.79
N THR A 715 12.25 -38.30 12.70
CA THR A 715 12.70 -39.02 13.91
C THR A 715 12.29 -38.24 15.15
N VAL A 716 13.01 -37.17 15.47
CA VAL A 716 12.77 -36.30 16.64
C VAL A 716 11.38 -35.68 16.60
N GLY A 717 10.95 -35.17 15.45
CA GLY A 717 9.61 -34.60 15.29
C GLY A 717 8.50 -35.60 15.60
N SER A 718 8.52 -36.77 14.95
CA SER A 718 7.53 -37.83 15.19
C SER A 718 7.56 -38.35 16.63
N TYR A 719 8.75 -38.49 17.23
CA TYR A 719 8.89 -38.86 18.64
C TYR A 719 8.17 -37.87 19.57
N MET A 720 8.43 -36.57 19.42
CA MET A 720 7.82 -35.54 20.27
C MET A 720 6.30 -35.43 20.06
N VAL A 721 5.82 -35.54 18.81
CA VAL A 721 4.37 -35.59 18.50
C VAL A 721 3.69 -36.73 19.24
N GLN A 722 4.34 -37.89 19.31
CA GLN A 722 3.80 -39.09 19.96
C GLN A 722 4.05 -39.11 21.47
N HIS A 723 4.86 -38.24 22.04
CA HIS A 723 5.26 -38.34 23.44
C HIS A 723 4.07 -38.16 24.42
N PRO A 724 3.92 -38.98 25.49
CA PRO A 724 2.76 -38.95 26.39
C PRO A 724 2.65 -37.68 27.25
N GLU A 725 3.74 -36.93 27.43
CA GLU A 725 3.75 -35.68 28.21
C GLU A 725 3.47 -34.42 27.38
N VAL A 726 3.42 -34.53 26.04
CA VAL A 726 3.09 -33.38 25.18
C VAL A 726 1.57 -33.19 25.20
N HIS A 727 1.12 -31.99 25.55
CA HIS A 727 -0.30 -31.63 25.68
C HIS A 727 -0.87 -30.94 24.46
N MET A 728 -0.01 -30.22 23.74
CA MET A 728 -0.41 -29.45 22.58
C MET A 728 0.64 -29.51 21.49
N ILE A 729 0.19 -29.55 20.24
CA ILE A 729 1.04 -29.43 19.07
C ILE A 729 0.50 -28.27 18.24
N THR A 730 1.33 -27.26 18.03
CA THR A 730 1.05 -26.17 17.11
C THR A 730 1.95 -26.38 15.90
N PHE A 731 1.36 -26.52 14.73
CA PHE A 731 2.05 -26.82 13.48
C PHE A 731 1.67 -25.81 12.41
N THR A 732 2.66 -25.36 11.64
CA THR A 732 2.39 -24.70 10.36
C THR A 732 3.28 -25.31 9.29
N GLY A 733 2.68 -25.75 8.18
CA GLY A 733 3.41 -26.41 7.10
C GLY A 733 2.49 -27.09 6.09
N SER A 734 2.96 -28.18 5.46
CA SER A 734 2.19 -28.84 4.41
C SER A 734 0.96 -29.59 4.93
N GLN A 735 -0.05 -29.71 4.06
CA GLN A 735 -1.27 -30.45 4.32
C GLN A 735 -1.02 -31.92 4.68
N GLU A 736 -0.11 -32.59 3.98
CA GLU A 736 0.27 -33.98 4.25
C GLU A 736 0.80 -34.17 5.69
N VAL A 737 1.75 -33.33 6.10
CA VAL A 737 2.37 -33.43 7.43
C VAL A 737 1.38 -33.05 8.52
N GLY A 738 0.56 -32.00 8.30
CA GLY A 738 -0.46 -31.58 9.24
C GLY A 738 -1.51 -32.66 9.50
N CYS A 739 -2.02 -33.30 8.45
CA CYS A 739 -2.95 -34.43 8.57
C CYS A 739 -2.33 -35.61 9.33
N ARG A 740 -1.05 -35.93 9.07
CA ARG A 740 -0.33 -37.00 9.82
C ARG A 740 -0.20 -36.65 11.30
N ILE A 741 0.22 -35.44 11.64
CA ILE A 741 0.32 -34.96 13.03
C ILE A 741 -1.04 -35.06 13.73
N TYR A 742 -2.10 -34.63 13.06
CA TYR A 742 -3.46 -34.69 13.61
C TYR A 742 -3.88 -36.13 13.93
N ALA A 743 -3.62 -37.07 13.01
CA ALA A 743 -3.91 -38.49 13.21
C ALA A 743 -3.07 -39.10 14.35
N GLU A 744 -1.76 -38.82 14.40
CA GLU A 744 -0.87 -39.34 15.43
C GLU A 744 -1.22 -38.80 16.83
N ALA A 745 -1.59 -37.52 16.93
CA ALA A 745 -1.94 -36.86 18.18
C ALA A 745 -3.25 -37.39 18.78
N ALA A 746 -4.16 -37.91 17.96
CA ALA A 746 -5.42 -38.51 18.40
C ALA A 746 -5.23 -39.86 19.11
N LEU A 747 -4.08 -40.51 18.94
CA LEU A 747 -3.79 -41.81 19.57
C LEU A 747 -3.37 -41.62 21.03
N LEU A 748 -4.15 -42.19 21.96
CA LEU A 748 -3.79 -42.23 23.38
C LEU A 748 -2.58 -43.16 23.60
N LYS A 749 -1.54 -42.65 24.26
CA LYS A 749 -0.32 -43.40 24.56
C LYS A 749 -0.28 -43.86 26.02
N PRO A 750 0.43 -44.95 26.35
CA PRO A 750 0.62 -45.37 27.74
C PRO A 750 1.19 -44.24 28.61
N GLY A 751 0.58 -44.02 29.78
CA GLY A 751 1.00 -42.97 30.72
C GLY A 751 0.47 -41.56 30.43
N GLN A 752 -0.09 -41.30 29.24
CA GLN A 752 -0.73 -40.02 28.90
C GLN A 752 -2.02 -39.82 29.70
N LYS A 753 -2.24 -38.62 30.25
CA LYS A 753 -3.37 -38.30 31.16
C LYS A 753 -4.31 -37.22 30.61
N HIS A 754 -4.18 -36.91 29.33
CA HIS A 754 -4.90 -35.84 28.64
C HIS A 754 -5.09 -36.19 27.17
N LEU A 755 -5.98 -35.49 26.49
CA LEU A 755 -6.05 -35.52 25.02
C LEU A 755 -5.18 -34.40 24.47
N LYS A 756 -4.45 -34.69 23.39
CA LYS A 756 -3.60 -33.68 22.74
C LYS A 756 -4.49 -32.70 21.97
N ARG A 757 -4.18 -31.40 22.09
CA ARG A 757 -4.75 -30.38 21.20
C ARG A 757 -3.82 -30.17 20.02
N VAL A 758 -4.37 -30.18 18.80
CA VAL A 758 -3.63 -29.82 17.59
C VAL A 758 -4.18 -28.51 17.04
N VAL A 759 -3.31 -27.54 16.84
CA VAL A 759 -3.57 -26.35 16.04
C VAL A 759 -2.66 -26.47 14.81
N ALA A 760 -3.25 -26.60 13.64
CA ALA A 760 -2.50 -26.79 12.40
C ALA A 760 -2.97 -25.78 11.36
N GLU A 761 -2.08 -24.88 10.97
CA GLU A 761 -2.24 -24.06 9.77
C GLU A 761 -1.53 -24.77 8.61
N MET A 762 -2.24 -24.99 7.51
CA MET A 762 -1.77 -25.76 6.37
C MET A 762 -1.81 -24.92 5.09
N GLY A 763 -1.54 -25.56 3.96
CA GLY A 763 -1.45 -24.91 2.66
C GLY A 763 -2.77 -24.33 2.12
N GLY A 764 -2.65 -23.64 0.98
CA GLY A 764 -3.77 -23.06 0.26
C GLY A 764 -3.66 -23.22 -1.25
N LYS A 765 -4.80 -23.25 -1.92
CA LYS A 765 -4.88 -23.09 -3.38
C LYS A 765 -5.67 -21.83 -3.74
N ASN A 766 -5.12 -20.70 -3.30
CA ASN A 766 -5.85 -19.43 -3.23
C ASN A 766 -6.16 -18.85 -4.61
N ALA A 767 -7.38 -18.33 -4.75
CA ALA A 767 -7.88 -17.71 -5.97
C ALA A 767 -8.12 -16.21 -5.80
N ILE A 768 -7.80 -15.43 -6.83
CA ILE A 768 -8.30 -14.06 -7.03
C ILE A 768 -9.29 -14.09 -8.20
N ILE A 769 -10.50 -13.59 -7.98
CA ILE A 769 -11.49 -13.35 -9.05
C ILE A 769 -11.29 -11.94 -9.59
N VAL A 770 -11.20 -11.79 -10.90
CA VAL A 770 -11.16 -10.51 -11.62
C VAL A 770 -12.45 -10.36 -12.42
N ASP A 771 -13.34 -9.53 -11.88
CA ASP A 771 -14.67 -9.24 -12.40
C ASP A 771 -14.62 -8.37 -13.68
N GLU A 772 -15.69 -8.32 -14.47
CA GLU A 772 -15.72 -7.44 -15.65
C GLU A 772 -15.57 -5.95 -15.30
N SER A 773 -16.00 -5.56 -14.10
CA SER A 773 -15.92 -4.20 -13.59
C SER A 773 -14.58 -3.88 -12.91
N ALA A 774 -13.64 -4.82 -12.84
CA ALA A 774 -12.37 -4.63 -12.15
C ALA A 774 -11.56 -3.43 -12.68
N ASP A 775 -10.88 -2.71 -11.78
CA ASP A 775 -9.79 -1.83 -12.17
C ASP A 775 -8.56 -2.70 -12.48
N LEU A 776 -8.19 -2.78 -13.76
CA LEU A 776 -7.10 -3.64 -14.22
C LEU A 776 -5.71 -3.16 -13.75
N ASP A 777 -5.52 -1.86 -13.47
CA ASP A 777 -4.26 -1.35 -12.90
C ASP A 777 -4.02 -2.01 -11.55
N GLN A 778 -5.05 -1.99 -10.70
CA GLN A 778 -5.00 -2.55 -9.35
C GLN A 778 -5.02 -4.08 -9.38
N ALA A 779 -5.85 -4.68 -10.23
CA ALA A 779 -5.98 -6.13 -10.32
C ALA A 779 -4.68 -6.80 -10.78
N VAL A 780 -4.04 -6.28 -11.85
CA VAL A 780 -2.78 -6.84 -12.35
C VAL A 780 -1.67 -6.68 -11.30
N ALA A 781 -1.45 -5.47 -10.79
CA ALA A 781 -0.41 -5.22 -9.78
C ALA A 781 -0.61 -6.09 -8.53
N GLY A 782 -1.85 -6.20 -8.04
CA GLY A 782 -2.16 -7.00 -6.87
C GLY A 782 -2.09 -8.51 -7.10
N VAL A 783 -2.41 -9.01 -8.30
CA VAL A 783 -2.20 -10.43 -8.68
C VAL A 783 -0.72 -10.73 -8.78
N VAL A 784 0.08 -9.89 -9.46
CA VAL A 784 1.54 -10.05 -9.57
C VAL A 784 2.19 -10.11 -8.18
N TYR A 785 1.88 -9.15 -7.31
CA TYR A 785 2.41 -9.14 -5.95
C TYR A 785 1.96 -10.37 -5.14
N SER A 786 0.69 -10.77 -5.27
CA SER A 786 0.16 -11.91 -4.52
C SER A 786 0.71 -13.26 -5.02
N ALA A 787 1.04 -13.39 -6.30
CA ALA A 787 1.54 -14.62 -6.90
C ALA A 787 3.05 -14.78 -6.77
N PHE A 788 3.81 -13.69 -6.94
CA PHE A 788 5.27 -13.73 -7.05
C PHE A 788 6.00 -13.06 -5.89
N GLY A 789 5.30 -12.36 -5.00
CA GLY A 789 5.90 -11.83 -3.77
C GLY A 789 6.50 -12.96 -2.93
N TYR A 790 7.79 -12.86 -2.62
CA TYR A 790 8.59 -13.93 -2.01
C TYR A 790 8.52 -15.24 -2.81
N THR A 791 8.57 -15.11 -4.14
CA THR A 791 8.64 -16.23 -5.09
C THR A 791 7.46 -17.20 -4.96
N GLY A 792 6.30 -16.69 -4.54
CA GLY A 792 5.08 -17.48 -4.33
C GLY A 792 5.13 -18.41 -3.10
N GLN A 793 6.15 -18.29 -2.25
CA GLN A 793 6.36 -19.15 -1.08
C GLN A 793 5.56 -18.66 0.13
N LYS A 794 4.28 -18.38 -0.06
CA LYS A 794 3.33 -17.99 1.00
C LYS A 794 2.15 -18.94 0.92
N CYS A 795 1.68 -19.43 2.07
CA CYS A 795 0.42 -20.18 2.13
C CYS A 795 -0.76 -19.34 1.61
N SER A 796 -0.68 -18.01 1.72
CA SER A 796 -1.63 -17.05 1.17
C SER A 796 -1.39 -16.66 -0.30
N ALA A 797 -0.35 -17.19 -0.97
CA ALA A 797 0.00 -16.74 -2.33
C ALA A 797 -1.13 -17.04 -3.33
N CYS A 798 -1.37 -16.10 -4.23
CA CYS A 798 -2.29 -16.30 -5.35
C CYS A 798 -1.66 -17.28 -6.34
N SER A 799 -2.17 -18.51 -6.37
CA SER A 799 -1.73 -19.53 -7.35
C SER A 799 -2.77 -19.73 -8.45
N ARG A 800 -3.93 -19.10 -8.31
CA ARG A 800 -5.06 -19.13 -9.23
C ARG A 800 -5.61 -17.73 -9.44
N VAL A 801 -5.84 -17.35 -10.68
CA VAL A 801 -6.65 -16.17 -11.00
C VAL A 801 -7.77 -16.58 -11.93
N VAL A 802 -9.00 -16.25 -11.55
CA VAL A 802 -10.22 -16.56 -12.29
C VAL A 802 -10.71 -15.25 -12.89
N VAL A 803 -10.67 -15.14 -14.21
CA VAL A 803 -10.91 -13.87 -14.91
C VAL A 803 -12.16 -14.01 -15.76
N LEU A 804 -13.09 -13.07 -15.60
CA LEU A 804 -14.33 -13.09 -16.37
C LEU A 804 -14.05 -12.78 -17.84
N GLU A 805 -14.80 -13.45 -18.70
CA GLU A 805 -14.60 -13.47 -20.15
C GLU A 805 -14.41 -12.08 -20.79
N PRO A 806 -15.20 -11.04 -20.45
CA PRO A 806 -15.05 -9.73 -21.07
C PRO A 806 -13.64 -9.13 -20.92
N VAL A 807 -13.02 -9.28 -19.75
CA VAL A 807 -11.72 -8.65 -19.43
C VAL A 807 -10.52 -9.59 -19.60
N TYR A 808 -10.78 -10.87 -19.87
CA TYR A 808 -9.76 -11.93 -19.95
C TYR A 808 -8.53 -11.55 -20.79
N GLN A 809 -8.72 -11.15 -22.05
CA GLN A 809 -7.59 -10.89 -22.95
C GLN A 809 -6.78 -9.66 -22.52
N ALA A 810 -7.45 -8.58 -22.13
CA ALA A 810 -6.79 -7.36 -21.68
C ALA A 810 -5.97 -7.62 -20.40
N PHE A 811 -6.56 -8.35 -19.45
CA PHE A 811 -5.89 -8.75 -18.22
C PHE A 811 -4.69 -9.66 -18.50
N VAL A 812 -4.84 -10.72 -19.30
CA VAL A 812 -3.74 -11.67 -19.61
C VAL A 812 -2.58 -10.97 -20.30
N ASN A 813 -2.84 -10.10 -21.28
CA ASN A 813 -1.78 -9.37 -21.99
C ASN A 813 -0.96 -8.52 -21.03
N ARG A 814 -1.64 -7.74 -20.18
CA ARG A 814 -0.98 -6.82 -19.26
C ARG A 814 -0.30 -7.56 -18.10
N LEU A 815 -0.91 -8.63 -17.57
CA LEU A 815 -0.30 -9.52 -16.59
C LEU A 815 1.00 -10.14 -17.12
N THR A 816 0.99 -10.62 -18.36
CA THR A 816 2.17 -11.26 -18.98
C THR A 816 3.35 -10.28 -19.05
N GLU A 817 3.10 -9.04 -19.47
CA GLU A 817 4.13 -8.01 -19.57
C GLU A 817 4.57 -7.45 -18.20
N ALA A 818 3.66 -7.39 -17.23
CA ALA A 818 4.01 -7.04 -15.85
C ALA A 818 4.93 -8.11 -15.24
N VAL A 819 4.62 -9.39 -15.43
CA VAL A 819 5.47 -10.50 -14.98
C VAL A 819 6.84 -10.48 -15.68
N ARG A 820 6.88 -10.17 -16.99
CA ARG A 820 8.13 -10.01 -17.75
C ARG A 820 9.05 -8.94 -17.16
N SER A 821 8.46 -7.91 -16.57
CA SER A 821 9.18 -6.73 -16.06
C SER A 821 9.77 -6.93 -14.67
N LEU A 822 9.49 -8.07 -14.01
CA LEU A 822 9.99 -8.37 -12.67
C LEU A 822 11.50 -8.61 -12.65
N ASN A 823 12.18 -8.01 -11.68
CA ASN A 823 13.58 -8.28 -11.41
C ASN A 823 13.74 -9.59 -10.60
N VAL A 824 14.24 -10.64 -11.26
CA VAL A 824 14.56 -11.94 -10.65
C VAL A 824 16.06 -11.99 -10.36
N GLY A 825 16.44 -12.24 -9.10
CA GLY A 825 17.85 -12.21 -8.73
C GLY A 825 18.12 -12.52 -7.26
N ASP A 826 19.37 -12.37 -6.85
CA ASP A 826 19.81 -12.53 -5.46
C ASP A 826 18.98 -11.64 -4.53
N ALA A 827 18.44 -12.21 -3.45
CA ALA A 827 17.64 -11.52 -2.46
C ALA A 827 18.36 -10.34 -1.77
N ALA A 828 19.70 -10.33 -1.76
CA ALA A 828 20.50 -9.25 -1.20
C ALA A 828 20.61 -8.02 -2.13
N LEU A 829 20.25 -8.14 -3.41
CA LEU A 829 20.17 -7.00 -4.32
C LEU A 829 18.87 -6.23 -4.04
N LEU A 830 18.98 -4.91 -3.83
CA LEU A 830 17.84 -4.06 -3.52
C LEU A 830 16.80 -3.98 -4.66
N SER A 831 17.24 -4.22 -5.90
CA SER A 831 16.40 -4.26 -7.09
C SER A 831 15.54 -5.52 -7.19
N THR A 832 15.87 -6.58 -6.42
CA THR A 832 15.23 -7.90 -6.54
C THR A 832 13.81 -7.87 -5.99
N GLN A 833 12.88 -8.38 -6.79
CA GLN A 833 11.47 -8.55 -6.42
C GLN A 833 11.11 -10.02 -6.25
N VAL A 834 11.76 -10.89 -7.03
CA VAL A 834 11.59 -12.34 -6.97
C VAL A 834 12.95 -12.98 -6.68
N GLY A 835 13.08 -13.55 -5.48
CA GLY A 835 14.28 -14.23 -5.02
C GLY A 835 14.33 -15.71 -5.42
N PRO A 836 15.25 -16.50 -4.87
CA PRO A 836 15.29 -17.95 -5.04
C PRO A 836 14.11 -18.63 -4.33
N VAL A 837 13.88 -19.90 -4.64
CA VAL A 837 13.10 -20.80 -3.77
C VAL A 837 14.01 -21.40 -2.69
N ILE A 838 13.42 -21.93 -1.62
CA ILE A 838 14.16 -22.23 -0.39
C ILE A 838 15.32 -23.23 -0.53
N ASP A 839 15.16 -24.28 -1.34
CA ASP A 839 16.16 -25.34 -1.47
C ASP A 839 16.08 -26.06 -2.84
N ALA A 840 17.02 -26.99 -3.06
CA ALA A 840 17.08 -27.80 -4.28
C ALA A 840 15.83 -28.68 -4.49
N ASN A 841 15.24 -29.19 -3.40
CA ASN A 841 14.05 -30.05 -3.49
C ASN A 841 12.82 -29.27 -3.94
N ALA A 842 12.63 -28.07 -3.39
CA ALA A 842 11.60 -27.12 -3.80
C ALA A 842 11.80 -26.73 -5.26
N GLN A 843 13.04 -26.38 -5.66
CA GLN A 843 13.35 -26.03 -7.05
C GLN A 843 12.99 -27.16 -8.02
N GLN A 844 13.38 -28.39 -7.70
CA GLN A 844 13.09 -29.57 -8.52
C GLN A 844 11.58 -29.84 -8.60
N LYS A 845 10.88 -29.86 -7.46
CA LYS A 845 9.42 -30.04 -7.41
C LYS A 845 8.69 -29.00 -8.26
N ILE A 846 9.07 -27.73 -8.15
CA ILE A 846 8.41 -26.66 -8.91
C ILE A 846 8.67 -26.83 -10.41
N LYS A 847 9.91 -27.17 -10.81
CA LYS A 847 10.23 -27.47 -12.22
C LYS A 847 9.39 -28.63 -12.76
N GLU A 848 9.14 -29.67 -11.97
CA GLU A 848 8.24 -30.77 -12.34
C GLU A 848 6.79 -30.30 -12.56
N TYR A 849 6.26 -29.44 -11.68
CA TYR A 849 4.92 -28.86 -11.88
C TYR A 849 4.86 -27.94 -13.11
N ILE A 850 5.94 -27.25 -13.46
CA ILE A 850 6.01 -26.46 -14.70
C ILE A 850 5.93 -27.39 -15.92
N GLU A 851 6.63 -28.52 -15.92
CA GLU A 851 6.53 -29.50 -17.01
C GLU A 851 5.15 -30.14 -17.11
N ILE A 852 4.48 -30.41 -15.97
CA ILE A 852 3.08 -30.82 -15.95
C ILE A 852 2.19 -29.73 -16.54
N GLY A 853 2.37 -28.48 -16.12
CA GLY A 853 1.57 -27.35 -16.62
C GLY A 853 1.68 -27.15 -18.13
N LYS A 854 2.86 -27.39 -18.72
CA LYS A 854 3.06 -27.36 -20.20
C LYS A 854 2.28 -28.45 -20.94
N GLN A 855 1.88 -29.53 -20.26
CA GLN A 855 1.05 -30.58 -20.83
C GLN A 855 -0.46 -30.31 -20.61
N GLU A 856 -0.81 -29.60 -19.53
CA GLU A 856 -2.20 -29.33 -19.13
C GLU A 856 -2.76 -28.02 -19.69
N ALA A 857 -1.91 -27.05 -20.03
CA ALA A 857 -2.32 -25.68 -20.34
C ALA A 857 -1.33 -24.96 -21.29
N GLU A 858 -1.71 -23.75 -21.70
CA GLU A 858 -0.90 -22.89 -22.55
C GLU A 858 0.07 -22.05 -21.70
N LEU A 859 1.36 -22.10 -22.01
CA LEU A 859 2.38 -21.29 -21.35
C LEU A 859 2.38 -19.87 -21.94
N ALA A 860 1.96 -18.88 -21.14
CA ALA A 860 1.96 -17.47 -21.56
C ALA A 860 3.36 -16.83 -21.40
N ILE A 861 4.01 -17.09 -20.26
CA ILE A 861 5.37 -16.63 -20.00
C ILE A 861 6.08 -17.51 -18.97
N GLN A 862 7.38 -17.68 -19.18
CA GLN A 862 8.33 -18.14 -18.17
C GLN A 862 9.53 -17.19 -18.20
N VAL A 863 9.71 -16.43 -17.13
CA VAL A 863 10.80 -15.44 -17.02
C VAL A 863 12.14 -16.18 -16.86
N THR A 864 13.19 -15.64 -17.46
CA THR A 864 14.55 -16.20 -17.30
C THR A 864 15.04 -15.98 -15.87
N ALA A 865 15.65 -17.01 -15.28
CA ALA A 865 16.16 -16.97 -13.92
C ALA A 865 17.68 -17.23 -13.89
N PRO A 866 18.40 -16.73 -12.88
CA PRO A 866 19.83 -17.02 -12.73
C PRO A 866 20.14 -18.52 -12.67
N GLU A 867 21.28 -18.93 -13.22
CA GLU A 867 21.70 -20.34 -13.26
C GLU A 867 22.26 -20.84 -11.91
N THR A 868 22.96 -19.96 -11.18
CA THR A 868 23.52 -20.26 -9.86
C THR A 868 22.50 -19.88 -8.79
N GLY A 869 22.24 -20.78 -7.85
CA GLY A 869 21.19 -20.62 -6.84
C GLY A 869 19.94 -21.42 -7.13
N TYR A 870 19.02 -21.46 -6.16
CA TYR A 870 17.77 -22.20 -6.28
C TYR A 870 16.69 -21.35 -6.95
N PHE A 871 16.99 -20.74 -8.09
CA PHE A 871 16.04 -19.87 -8.77
C PHE A 871 15.05 -20.66 -9.63
N VAL A 872 13.80 -20.18 -9.65
CA VAL A 872 12.76 -20.58 -10.61
C VAL A 872 12.12 -19.32 -11.14
N GLY A 873 12.06 -19.18 -12.46
CA GLY A 873 11.47 -18.01 -13.09
C GLY A 873 9.94 -17.96 -12.89
N PRO A 874 9.37 -16.78 -12.59
CA PRO A 874 7.93 -16.56 -12.66
C PRO A 874 7.30 -17.17 -13.92
N THR A 875 6.32 -18.04 -13.72
CA THR A 875 5.69 -18.82 -14.77
C THR A 875 4.18 -18.61 -14.72
N VAL A 876 3.56 -18.29 -15.87
CA VAL A 876 2.11 -18.10 -16.00
C VAL A 876 1.57 -19.05 -17.06
N PHE A 877 0.60 -19.87 -16.66
CA PHE A 877 -0.21 -20.68 -17.56
C PHE A 877 -1.59 -20.05 -17.73
N ILE A 878 -2.09 -20.02 -18.97
CA ILE A 878 -3.41 -19.50 -19.32
C ILE A 878 -4.30 -20.61 -19.87
N ASN A 879 -5.60 -20.35 -19.89
CA ASN A 879 -6.62 -21.32 -20.33
C ASN A 879 -6.57 -22.62 -19.52
N VAL A 880 -6.19 -22.52 -18.24
CA VAL A 880 -6.07 -23.67 -17.35
C VAL A 880 -7.45 -24.20 -17.03
N LEU A 881 -7.64 -25.51 -17.11
CA LEU A 881 -8.89 -26.14 -16.66
C LEU A 881 -8.97 -26.11 -15.13
N PRO A 882 -10.13 -25.83 -14.51
CA PRO A 882 -10.27 -25.83 -13.06
C PRO A 882 -9.87 -27.15 -12.39
N THR A 883 -9.96 -28.27 -13.12
CA THR A 883 -9.61 -29.62 -12.67
C THR A 883 -8.15 -30.02 -12.95
N ALA A 884 -7.38 -29.18 -13.63
CA ALA A 884 -5.96 -29.44 -13.92
C ALA A 884 -5.16 -29.59 -12.62
N LYS A 885 -4.11 -30.41 -12.63
CA LYS A 885 -3.30 -30.66 -11.43
C LYS A 885 -2.66 -29.37 -10.92
N ILE A 886 -2.15 -28.51 -11.82
CA ILE A 886 -1.60 -27.20 -11.44
C ILE A 886 -2.66 -26.23 -10.87
N ALA A 887 -3.95 -26.47 -11.08
CA ALA A 887 -5.06 -25.71 -10.50
C ALA A 887 -5.59 -26.31 -9.19
N GLN A 888 -5.24 -27.56 -8.86
CA GLN A 888 -5.77 -28.24 -7.66
C GLN A 888 -4.73 -28.42 -6.55
N GLU A 889 -3.46 -28.66 -6.90
CA GLU A 889 -2.41 -28.97 -5.94
C GLU A 889 -1.56 -27.72 -5.58
N GLU A 890 -1.16 -27.62 -4.31
CA GLU A 890 -0.27 -26.56 -3.84
C GLU A 890 1.17 -26.79 -4.34
N ILE A 891 1.64 -25.86 -5.19
CA ILE A 891 2.99 -25.90 -5.79
C ILE A 891 4.02 -25.25 -4.86
N PHE A 892 3.63 -24.18 -4.16
CA PHE A 892 4.48 -23.39 -3.26
C PHE A 892 5.71 -22.75 -3.95
N GLY A 893 5.46 -22.14 -5.11
CA GLY A 893 6.47 -21.52 -5.96
C GLY A 893 5.86 -20.51 -6.94
N PRO A 894 6.67 -19.91 -7.82
CA PRO A 894 6.25 -18.78 -8.65
C PRO A 894 5.53 -19.25 -9.92
N VAL A 895 4.44 -20.02 -9.75
CA VAL A 895 3.62 -20.60 -10.81
C VAL A 895 2.16 -20.17 -10.63
N LEU A 896 1.62 -19.45 -11.62
CA LEU A 896 0.26 -18.92 -11.61
C LEU A 896 -0.59 -19.60 -12.70
N SER A 897 -1.77 -20.08 -12.30
CA SER A 897 -2.80 -20.60 -13.22
C SER A 897 -3.89 -19.58 -13.47
N VAL A 898 -4.05 -19.14 -14.72
CA VAL A 898 -5.11 -18.24 -15.17
C VAL A 898 -6.23 -19.06 -15.80
N MET A 899 -7.44 -18.90 -15.26
CA MET A 899 -8.65 -19.57 -15.70
C MET A 899 -9.66 -18.54 -16.20
N LYS A 900 -10.45 -18.92 -17.20
CA LYS A 900 -11.51 -18.09 -17.76
C LYS A 900 -12.86 -18.54 -17.18
N ALA A 901 -13.70 -17.60 -16.78
CA ALA A 901 -15.09 -17.85 -16.36
C ALA A 901 -16.06 -17.06 -17.26
N GLN A 902 -17.23 -17.62 -17.57
CA GLN A 902 -18.25 -16.98 -18.41
C GLN A 902 -19.01 -15.90 -17.64
N ASN A 903 -19.24 -16.12 -16.34
CA ASN A 903 -19.98 -15.23 -15.46
C ASN A 903 -19.46 -15.36 -14.01
N PHE A 904 -20.02 -14.54 -13.13
CA PHE A 904 -19.58 -14.44 -11.74
C PHE A 904 -19.91 -15.70 -10.92
N GLU A 905 -21.04 -16.36 -11.20
CA GLU A 905 -21.42 -17.64 -10.60
C GLU A 905 -20.36 -18.71 -10.87
N GLU A 906 -20.00 -18.91 -12.14
CA GLU A 906 -18.97 -19.88 -12.52
C GLU A 906 -17.62 -19.49 -11.91
N ALA A 907 -17.31 -18.19 -11.81
CA ALA A 907 -16.07 -17.75 -11.18
C ALA A 907 -15.98 -18.16 -9.70
N LEU A 908 -17.08 -18.07 -8.96
CA LEU A 908 -17.18 -18.55 -7.58
C LEU A 908 -17.09 -20.07 -7.49
N ASP A 909 -17.77 -20.80 -8.38
CA ASP A 909 -17.69 -22.27 -8.44
C ASP A 909 -16.25 -22.74 -8.67
N ILE A 910 -15.54 -22.12 -9.61
CA ILE A 910 -14.12 -22.38 -9.87
C ILE A 910 -13.28 -22.04 -8.63
N ALA A 911 -13.50 -20.87 -8.01
CA ALA A 911 -12.74 -20.44 -6.85
C ALA A 911 -12.93 -21.38 -5.64
N ASN A 912 -14.14 -21.85 -5.39
CA ASN A 912 -14.48 -22.77 -4.30
C ASN A 912 -14.15 -24.24 -4.60
N GLY A 913 -13.93 -24.59 -5.88
CA GLY A 913 -13.70 -25.95 -6.38
C GLY A 913 -12.37 -26.61 -6.01
N THR A 914 -11.80 -26.31 -4.84
CA THR A 914 -10.58 -26.95 -4.30
C THR A 914 -10.81 -27.48 -2.88
N ASN A 915 -9.91 -28.33 -2.41
CA ASN A 915 -9.95 -28.84 -1.03
C ASN A 915 -9.53 -27.81 0.04
N PHE A 916 -9.11 -26.61 -0.37
CA PHE A 916 -8.52 -25.57 0.48
C PHE A 916 -9.46 -24.38 0.67
N ALA A 917 -9.28 -23.63 1.76
CA ALA A 917 -10.07 -22.45 2.11
C ALA A 917 -9.26 -21.47 3.00
N LEU A 918 -8.08 -21.05 2.54
CA LEU A 918 -7.19 -20.16 3.30
C LEU A 918 -7.43 -18.68 2.95
N THR A 919 -7.03 -18.25 1.75
CA THR A 919 -7.24 -16.87 1.29
C THR A 919 -7.95 -16.83 -0.06
N GLY A 920 -8.69 -15.74 -0.29
CA GLY A 920 -9.38 -15.47 -1.55
C GLY A 920 -9.45 -13.97 -1.81
N GLY A 921 -9.51 -13.58 -3.08
CA GLY A 921 -9.55 -12.19 -3.49
C GLY A 921 -10.63 -11.91 -4.52
N LEU A 922 -11.18 -10.71 -4.51
CA LEU A 922 -12.07 -10.20 -5.55
C LEU A 922 -11.64 -8.80 -5.96
N TYR A 923 -11.37 -8.58 -7.24
CA TYR A 923 -11.37 -7.25 -7.84
C TYR A 923 -12.69 -7.03 -8.56
N SER A 924 -13.52 -6.15 -8.01
CA SER A 924 -14.85 -5.82 -8.54
C SER A 924 -15.28 -4.43 -8.09
N ARG A 925 -15.99 -3.74 -8.97
CA ARG A 925 -16.75 -2.51 -8.69
C ARG A 925 -18.25 -2.75 -8.93
N THR A 926 -18.71 -3.99 -8.80
CA THR A 926 -20.11 -4.40 -8.87
C THR A 926 -20.60 -4.74 -7.45
N PRO A 927 -21.42 -3.87 -6.80
CA PRO A 927 -21.87 -4.08 -5.43
C PRO A 927 -22.54 -5.44 -5.15
N SER A 928 -23.33 -5.96 -6.09
CA SER A 928 -23.99 -7.27 -5.98
C SER A 928 -22.98 -8.42 -5.98
N HIS A 929 -21.99 -8.41 -6.87
CA HIS A 929 -20.90 -9.40 -6.91
C HIS A 929 -20.04 -9.37 -5.64
N ILE A 930 -19.71 -8.17 -5.14
CA ILE A 930 -19.01 -8.00 -3.85
C ILE A 930 -19.81 -8.62 -2.71
N SER A 931 -21.12 -8.36 -2.66
CA SER A 931 -22.00 -8.90 -1.62
C SER A 931 -22.09 -10.43 -1.69
N LYS A 932 -22.17 -10.97 -2.90
CA LYS A 932 -22.20 -12.41 -3.15
C LYS A 932 -20.88 -13.09 -2.77
N ALA A 933 -19.72 -12.53 -3.15
CA ALA A 933 -18.43 -13.07 -2.71
C ALA A 933 -18.26 -13.08 -1.20
N LYS A 934 -18.76 -12.05 -0.48
CA LYS A 934 -18.74 -12.03 0.99
C LYS A 934 -19.56 -13.17 1.61
N ALA A 935 -20.63 -13.58 0.94
CA ALA A 935 -21.52 -14.63 1.43
C ALA A 935 -21.07 -16.04 1.00
N GLU A 936 -20.49 -16.18 -0.19
CA GLU A 936 -20.34 -17.47 -0.87
C GLU A 936 -18.89 -17.85 -1.18
N PHE A 937 -17.92 -16.93 -1.13
CA PHE A 937 -16.51 -17.29 -1.37
C PHE A 937 -15.92 -17.93 -0.10
N GLU A 938 -15.78 -19.26 -0.13
CA GLU A 938 -15.41 -20.09 1.01
C GLU A 938 -13.92 -20.03 1.33
N VAL A 939 -13.49 -18.95 1.98
CA VAL A 939 -12.11 -18.75 2.44
C VAL A 939 -12.07 -18.22 3.86
N GLY A 940 -11.01 -18.53 4.59
CA GLY A 940 -10.75 -17.94 5.90
C GLY A 940 -10.57 -16.43 5.82
N ASN A 941 -9.75 -15.95 4.89
CA ASN A 941 -9.45 -14.53 4.72
C ASN A 941 -9.81 -14.07 3.29
N LEU A 942 -10.91 -13.32 3.18
CA LEU A 942 -11.36 -12.71 1.93
C LEU A 942 -10.87 -11.26 1.82
N TYR A 943 -10.31 -10.90 0.66
CA TYR A 943 -9.83 -9.55 0.37
C TYR A 943 -10.57 -8.98 -0.85
N ILE A 944 -10.98 -7.71 -0.80
CA ILE A 944 -11.71 -7.05 -1.88
C ILE A 944 -10.89 -5.83 -2.34
N ASN A 945 -10.66 -5.72 -3.65
CA ASN A 945 -9.94 -4.64 -4.32
C ASN A 945 -8.53 -4.39 -3.75
N ARG A 946 -7.83 -5.46 -3.37
CA ARG A 946 -6.42 -5.49 -2.96
C ARG A 946 -5.83 -6.90 -3.08
N GLY A 947 -4.51 -7.01 -2.96
CA GLY A 947 -3.82 -8.31 -2.90
C GLY A 947 -4.24 -9.13 -1.67
N ILE A 948 -4.02 -10.45 -1.75
CA ILE A 948 -4.51 -11.45 -0.76
C ILE A 948 -3.43 -11.89 0.26
N THR A 949 -2.26 -11.24 0.24
CA THR A 949 -1.14 -11.54 1.13
C THR A 949 -0.88 -10.38 2.10
N GLY A 950 -0.04 -10.61 3.12
CA GLY A 950 0.30 -9.60 4.12
C GLY A 950 -0.85 -9.32 5.09
N ALA A 951 -1.40 -10.38 5.68
CA ALA A 951 -2.35 -10.26 6.78
C ALA A 951 -1.64 -9.67 8.00
N ILE A 952 -2.26 -8.70 8.68
CA ILE A 952 -1.67 -8.01 9.83
C ILE A 952 -2.40 -8.44 11.10
N VAL A 953 -1.64 -8.75 12.16
CA VAL A 953 -2.15 -9.11 13.49
C VAL A 953 -3.23 -8.12 13.95
N SER A 954 -4.29 -8.61 14.61
CA SER A 954 -5.50 -7.88 15.01
C SER A 954 -6.37 -7.38 13.86
N ARG A 955 -5.79 -6.84 12.78
CA ARG A 955 -6.52 -6.27 11.65
C ARG A 955 -7.12 -7.33 10.73
N GLN A 956 -6.35 -8.38 10.43
CA GLN A 956 -6.78 -9.53 9.64
C GLN A 956 -6.27 -10.81 10.31
N PRO A 957 -6.86 -11.26 11.44
CA PRO A 957 -6.55 -12.56 12.01
C PRO A 957 -6.50 -13.63 10.92
N PHE A 958 -5.41 -14.40 10.88
CA PHE A 958 -5.07 -15.24 9.75
C PHE A 958 -5.31 -16.71 10.07
N GLY A 959 -6.04 -17.39 9.18
CA GLY A 959 -6.23 -18.83 9.22
C GLY A 959 -7.42 -19.27 8.39
N GLY A 960 -7.43 -20.54 8.01
CA GLY A 960 -8.41 -21.12 7.09
C GLY A 960 -9.22 -22.28 7.69
N PHE A 961 -10.03 -22.89 6.84
CA PHE A 961 -10.73 -24.15 7.13
C PHE A 961 -10.57 -25.13 5.96
N LYS A 962 -11.39 -26.20 5.90
CA LYS A 962 -11.17 -27.37 5.01
C LYS A 962 -9.77 -27.96 5.24
N LEU A 963 -9.03 -28.29 4.19
CA LEU A 963 -7.65 -28.77 4.32
C LEU A 963 -6.60 -27.66 4.51
N SER A 964 -7.03 -26.40 4.67
CA SER A 964 -6.12 -25.30 4.99
C SER A 964 -5.82 -25.15 6.47
N GLY A 965 -6.56 -25.80 7.35
CA GLY A 965 -6.20 -25.79 8.77
C GLY A 965 -7.29 -26.23 9.72
N VAL A 966 -6.90 -26.36 10.98
CA VAL A 966 -7.76 -26.62 12.13
C VAL A 966 -7.23 -25.85 13.34
N GLY A 967 -8.14 -25.22 14.08
CA GLY A 967 -7.80 -24.36 15.20
C GLY A 967 -8.51 -23.03 15.07
N SER A 968 -7.92 -22.00 15.67
CA SER A 968 -8.38 -20.62 15.53
C SER A 968 -7.29 -19.77 14.88
N LYS A 969 -7.66 -18.58 14.43
CA LYS A 969 -6.84 -17.70 13.60
C LYS A 969 -5.73 -17.03 14.40
N ALA A 970 -4.49 -17.15 13.94
CA ALA A 970 -3.35 -16.44 14.50
C ALA A 970 -3.58 -14.92 14.44
N GLY A 971 -3.20 -14.23 15.51
CA GLY A 971 -3.34 -12.79 15.64
C GLY A 971 -4.77 -12.33 15.87
N GLY A 972 -5.68 -13.25 16.22
CA GLY A 972 -7.06 -12.97 16.59
C GLY A 972 -7.39 -13.28 18.05
N PRO A 973 -8.56 -12.82 18.53
CA PRO A 973 -8.94 -12.91 19.94
C PRO A 973 -9.20 -14.33 20.43
N ASP A 974 -9.40 -15.28 19.52
CA ASP A 974 -9.70 -16.68 19.83
C ASP A 974 -8.47 -17.60 19.79
N TYR A 975 -7.28 -17.08 19.43
CA TYR A 975 -6.08 -17.90 19.27
C TYR A 975 -5.57 -18.45 20.60
N LEU A 976 -5.45 -17.59 21.63
CA LEU A 976 -4.92 -17.99 22.94
C LEU A 976 -5.80 -19.02 23.65
N LEU A 977 -7.12 -19.01 23.39
CA LEU A 977 -8.04 -20.01 23.92
C LEU A 977 -7.66 -21.44 23.50
N GLN A 978 -7.00 -21.61 22.34
CA GLN A 978 -6.51 -22.92 21.90
C GLN A 978 -5.44 -23.50 22.84
N PHE A 979 -4.67 -22.64 23.51
CA PHE A 979 -3.55 -22.99 24.39
C PHE A 979 -3.95 -23.12 25.87
N LEU A 980 -5.24 -22.92 26.16
CA LEU A 980 -5.82 -22.92 27.48
C LEU A 980 -6.87 -24.04 27.62
N GLU A 981 -7.24 -24.34 28.87
CA GLU A 981 -8.42 -25.10 29.24
C GLU A 981 -9.33 -24.23 30.11
N PRO A 982 -10.65 -24.17 29.83
CA PRO A 982 -11.58 -23.48 30.69
C PRO A 982 -11.78 -24.25 32.00
N ARG A 983 -12.03 -23.52 33.08
CA ARG A 983 -12.32 -24.05 34.42
C ARG A 983 -13.38 -23.19 35.09
N HIS A 984 -14.43 -23.85 35.58
CA HIS A 984 -15.43 -23.24 36.44
C HIS A 984 -15.11 -23.49 37.91
N ILE A 985 -15.24 -22.47 38.74
CA ILE A 985 -15.11 -22.57 40.19
C ILE A 985 -16.37 -21.99 40.82
N THR A 986 -17.07 -22.82 41.58
CA THR A 986 -18.27 -22.43 42.34
C THR A 986 -17.95 -22.50 43.83
N GLU A 987 -18.24 -21.42 44.57
CA GLU A 987 -18.19 -21.40 46.02
C GLU A 987 -19.54 -20.98 46.58
N ASN A 988 -20.17 -21.88 47.36
CA ASN A 988 -21.27 -21.49 48.24
C ASN A 988 -20.71 -20.63 49.38
N ILE A 989 -21.01 -19.33 49.31
CA ILE A 989 -20.57 -18.35 50.32
C ILE A 989 -21.60 -18.16 51.44
N GLN A 990 -22.76 -18.80 51.34
CA GLN A 990 -23.75 -18.79 52.40
C GLN A 990 -23.27 -19.59 53.61
N ARG A 991 -23.22 -18.92 54.78
CA ARG A 991 -22.84 -19.54 56.05
C ARG A 991 -23.86 -19.16 57.11
N GLN A 992 -24.43 -20.15 57.79
CA GLN A 992 -25.42 -19.95 58.87
C GLN A 992 -26.62 -19.08 58.45
N GLY A 993 -27.08 -19.21 57.19
CA GLY A 993 -28.20 -18.42 56.64
C GLY A 993 -27.83 -17.01 56.17
N PHE A 994 -26.56 -16.62 56.24
CA PHE A 994 -26.07 -15.30 55.82
C PHE A 994 -25.13 -15.39 54.62
N ALA A 995 -25.27 -14.48 53.66
CA ALA A 995 -24.31 -14.20 52.61
C ALA A 995 -24.31 -12.67 52.31
N PRO A 996 -23.18 -12.07 51.92
CA PRO A 996 -23.16 -10.71 51.40
C PRO A 996 -24.10 -10.58 50.18
N ILE A 997 -24.97 -9.57 50.19
CA ILE A 997 -25.85 -9.22 49.05
C ILE A 997 -25.25 -8.07 48.22
N GLU A 998 -24.30 -7.32 48.78
CA GLU A 998 -23.63 -6.20 48.09
C GLU A 998 -22.83 -6.70 46.87
N GLY A 999 -23.09 -6.10 45.70
CA GLY A 999 -22.47 -6.47 44.42
C GLY A 999 -23.34 -7.30 43.46
N MET A 1000 -24.62 -7.52 43.79
CA MET A 1000 -25.59 -8.21 42.93
C MET A 1000 -26.51 -7.29 42.09
N GLU A 1001 -26.20 -5.99 41.98
CA GLU A 1001 -26.93 -5.04 41.11
C GLU A 1001 -26.59 -5.19 39.63
#